data_AF-D0A1F2-F1
#
_entry.id   AF-D0A1F2-F1
#
_cell.length_a   1.000
_cell.length_b   1.000
_cell.length_c   1.000
_cell.angle_alpha   90.00
_cell.angle_beta   90.00
_cell.angle_gamma   90.00
#
_symmetry.space_group_name_H-M   'P 1'
#
loop_
_entity.id
_entity.type
_entity.pdbx_description
1 polymer ?
#
loop_
_entity_poly.entity_id
_entity_poly.type
_entity_poly.pdbx_seq_one_letter_code
_entity_poly.pdbx_strand_id
1 'polypeptide(L)'
;MALKLLSEKANSQALKVLLCSYYVKRPVEVSLSGAYATPILHHPAFKQPIIAPNEMARVILFYNVEPTSNNGGVADSSNGDGTASPVAGLTNLTLEHETWLEWEATTFTRAVHPLYTQRRQTAESLAVFSYLDKKISENDDRCVYFPAVEGKGAADPTDAVSTFFIDCIVWCAVLPALCESGVLRDSEKQQLPHLVKWFNTFQKEQKTLIDNAFENLSVQEAADFLRCPRVYKVSAKVEKVFFVTSPIYYVNAAPHIGHVYSTLITDVIGRYHRVKGERVFALTGTDEHGQKVAEAAKQKQVSPYDFTAAVAGEFKKCFEQMDYSIDYFIRTTNEQHKAVVKELWTKLEQKGDIYLGRYEGWYSISDESFLTPQNITDGVDKDGNPCKVSLESGHVVTWVSEENYMFRLSAFRERLLEWYHANPGCIVPEFRRREVIRAVEKGLPDLSVSRKKETLHNWAIPVPGNPDHCVYVWLDALTNYLTGSRLRVDESGKEVSLVDDFNELERFPADVHVIGKDILKFHAIYWPAFLLSAGLPLPKKIVAHGWWTKDRKKISKSLGNVFDPVEKAEEFGYDALKYFLLRESGFSDDGDYSDKNMIARLNGELADTLGNLVMRCTSAKINVNGEWPSPAAYTEEDESLIQLIKDLPGTADHYYLIPDIQKAIIAVFDVLRAINAYVTDMAPWKLVKTDPERLRTVLYITLEGVRVTTLLLSPILPRKSVVIFDMLGVPEVHRKGIENFEFGAVPPGTRLGPAVEGEVLFSKRSTENTKST
;
A
#
# COMPACT_ATOMS: atom_id res chain seq x y z
N MET A 1 -2.83 -17.94 -1.58
CA MET A 1 -2.46 -17.15 -0.38
C MET A 1 -1.14 -16.48 -0.73
N ALA A 2 -1.10 -15.14 -0.80
CA ALA A 2 0.10 -14.42 -1.23
C ALA A 2 1.21 -14.59 -0.17
N LEU A 3 2.41 -14.99 -0.58
CA LEU A 3 3.53 -15.10 0.34
C LEU A 3 3.96 -13.70 0.77
N LYS A 4 4.00 -13.45 2.09
CA LYS A 4 4.62 -12.25 2.67
C LYS A 4 6.12 -12.30 2.42
N LEU A 5 6.73 -11.13 2.25
CA LEU A 5 8.19 -10.93 2.08
C LEU A 5 9.00 -11.84 3.00
N LEU A 6 9.81 -12.74 2.40
CA LEU A 6 10.66 -13.69 3.12
C LEU A 6 12.04 -13.09 3.43
N SER A 7 12.92 -13.88 4.06
CA SER A 7 14.37 -13.59 4.05
C SER A 7 14.91 -13.52 2.61
N GLU A 8 15.96 -12.73 2.37
CA GLU A 8 16.54 -12.53 1.02
C GLU A 8 16.91 -13.87 0.34
N LYS A 9 17.42 -14.83 1.12
CA LYS A 9 17.69 -16.20 0.68
C LYS A 9 16.41 -16.93 0.22
N ALA A 10 15.34 -16.82 0.98
CA ALA A 10 14.08 -17.50 0.69
C ALA A 10 13.35 -16.89 -0.50
N ASN A 11 13.40 -15.56 -0.68
CA ASN A 11 12.91 -14.87 -1.87
C ASN A 11 13.67 -15.32 -3.13
N SER A 12 15.00 -15.40 -3.07
CA SER A 12 15.85 -15.90 -4.16
C SER A 12 15.49 -17.33 -4.57
N GLN A 13 15.33 -18.23 -3.60
CA GLN A 13 14.96 -19.62 -3.86
C GLN A 13 13.54 -19.75 -4.41
N ALA A 14 12.58 -18.98 -3.89
CA ALA A 14 11.20 -19.00 -4.36
C ALA A 14 11.07 -18.44 -5.78
N LEU A 15 11.78 -17.35 -6.11
CA LEU A 15 11.78 -16.76 -7.45
C LEU A 15 12.30 -17.74 -8.50
N LYS A 16 13.44 -18.39 -8.24
CA LYS A 16 14.01 -19.42 -9.13
C LYS A 16 12.95 -20.45 -9.51
N VAL A 17 12.21 -20.94 -8.53
CA VAL A 17 11.22 -21.99 -8.73
C VAL A 17 9.98 -21.48 -9.47
N LEU A 18 9.47 -20.31 -9.11
CA LEU A 18 8.26 -19.74 -9.73
C LEU A 18 8.46 -19.49 -11.22
N LEU A 19 9.61 -18.94 -11.62
CA LEU A 19 9.94 -18.72 -13.03
C LEU A 19 9.95 -20.05 -13.80
N CYS A 20 10.58 -21.08 -13.24
CA CYS A 20 10.63 -22.40 -13.84
C CYS A 20 9.25 -23.06 -13.94
N SER A 21 8.40 -22.92 -12.92
CA SER A 21 7.02 -23.44 -12.88
C SER A 21 6.10 -22.77 -13.92
N TYR A 22 6.20 -21.46 -14.08
CA TYR A 22 5.36 -20.72 -15.01
C TYR A 22 5.70 -20.96 -16.46
N TYR A 23 6.97 -21.18 -16.77
CA TYR A 23 7.40 -21.51 -18.13
C TYR A 23 6.76 -22.80 -18.64
N VAL A 24 6.72 -23.83 -17.79
CA VAL A 24 6.10 -25.12 -18.14
C VAL A 24 4.57 -25.14 -17.99
N LYS A 25 3.94 -23.99 -17.71
CA LYS A 25 2.49 -23.84 -17.50
C LYS A 25 1.90 -24.79 -16.45
N ARG A 26 2.71 -25.20 -15.46
CA ARG A 26 2.27 -26.04 -14.35
C ARG A 26 2.37 -25.25 -13.05
N PRO A 27 1.30 -24.55 -12.62
CA PRO A 27 1.34 -23.71 -11.44
C PRO A 27 1.58 -24.57 -10.19
N VAL A 28 2.53 -24.14 -9.36
CA VAL A 28 2.89 -24.79 -8.10
C VAL A 28 2.39 -23.91 -6.95
N GLU A 29 1.81 -24.51 -5.91
CA GLU A 29 1.47 -23.79 -4.69
C GLU A 29 2.72 -23.69 -3.80
N VAL A 30 3.06 -22.47 -3.38
CA VAL A 30 4.18 -22.25 -2.46
C VAL A 30 3.63 -22.07 -1.03
N SER A 31 4.05 -22.94 -0.13
CA SER A 31 3.85 -22.83 1.31
C SER A 31 5.20 -22.56 2.01
N LEU A 32 5.18 -22.26 3.30
CA LEU A 32 6.40 -22.02 4.08
C LEU A 32 6.55 -23.09 5.15
N SER A 33 7.79 -23.51 5.40
CA SER A 33 8.10 -24.23 6.64
C SER A 33 7.86 -23.32 7.85
N GLY A 34 7.53 -23.90 9.01
CA GLY A 34 7.19 -23.16 10.23
C GLY A 34 8.26 -22.18 10.75
N ALA A 35 9.46 -22.17 10.16
CA ALA A 35 10.54 -21.24 10.46
C ALA A 35 10.68 -20.07 9.46
N TYR A 36 9.78 -19.91 8.47
CA TYR A 36 9.82 -18.86 7.43
C TYR A 36 11.12 -18.81 6.60
N ALA A 37 11.94 -19.86 6.66
CA ALA A 37 13.29 -19.86 6.10
C ALA A 37 13.41 -20.55 4.73
N THR A 38 12.50 -21.47 4.41
CA THR A 38 12.57 -22.28 3.19
C THR A 38 11.19 -22.37 2.56
N PRO A 39 11.02 -21.97 1.28
CA PRO A 39 9.79 -22.22 0.54
C PRO A 39 9.60 -23.73 0.36
N ILE A 40 8.39 -24.20 0.61
CA ILE A 40 7.94 -25.57 0.37
C ILE A 40 6.98 -25.52 -0.80
N LEU A 41 7.18 -26.39 -1.78
CA LEU A 41 6.42 -26.35 -3.02
C LEU A 41 5.54 -27.58 -3.12
N HIS A 42 4.25 -27.34 -3.37
CA HIS A 42 3.25 -28.36 -3.57
C HIS A 42 2.80 -28.34 -5.02
N HIS A 43 3.10 -29.42 -5.75
CA HIS A 43 2.58 -29.63 -7.09
C HIS A 43 1.54 -30.77 -7.05
N PRO A 44 0.34 -30.62 -7.64
CA PRO A 44 -0.77 -31.58 -7.49
C PRO A 44 -0.43 -33.02 -7.88
N ALA A 45 0.50 -33.20 -8.83
CA ALA A 45 0.97 -34.52 -9.29
C ALA A 45 2.01 -35.20 -8.37
N PHE A 46 2.56 -34.51 -7.35
CA PHE A 46 3.63 -35.04 -6.50
C PHE A 46 3.15 -35.19 -5.06
N LYS A 47 3.37 -36.38 -4.48
CA LYS A 47 3.01 -36.65 -3.07
C LYS A 47 4.01 -36.08 -2.06
N GLN A 48 5.20 -35.69 -2.50
CA GLN A 48 6.24 -35.10 -1.64
C GLN A 48 6.48 -33.62 -2.01
N PRO A 49 6.75 -32.77 -1.02
CA PRO A 49 7.09 -31.37 -1.26
C PRO A 49 8.42 -31.24 -2.01
N ILE A 50 8.50 -30.28 -2.93
CA ILE A 50 9.75 -29.90 -3.60
C ILE A 50 10.43 -28.83 -2.75
N ILE A 51 11.72 -29.02 -2.45
CA ILE A 51 12.46 -28.22 -1.47
C ILE A 51 13.68 -27.52 -2.11
N ALA A 52 14.17 -28.00 -3.26
CA ALA A 52 15.30 -27.40 -3.97
C ALA A 52 15.03 -27.10 -5.46
N PRO A 53 15.63 -26.04 -6.04
CA PRO A 53 15.55 -25.76 -7.49
C PRO A 53 16.01 -26.95 -8.35
N ASN A 54 17.02 -27.69 -7.91
CA ASN A 54 17.53 -28.87 -8.60
C ASN A 54 16.53 -30.05 -8.60
N GLU A 55 15.67 -30.13 -7.59
CA GLU A 55 14.56 -31.10 -7.57
C GLU A 55 13.46 -30.69 -8.57
N MET A 56 13.18 -29.39 -8.69
CA MET A 56 12.27 -28.86 -9.71
C MET A 56 12.82 -29.05 -11.13
N ALA A 57 14.13 -28.91 -11.33
CA ALA A 57 14.82 -29.20 -12.59
C ALA A 57 14.52 -30.62 -13.07
N ARG A 58 14.67 -31.59 -12.15
CA ARG A 58 14.37 -32.99 -12.40
C ARG A 58 12.89 -33.15 -12.76
N VAL A 59 11.98 -32.58 -11.98
CA VAL A 59 10.53 -32.63 -12.25
C VAL A 59 10.16 -32.09 -13.64
N ILE A 60 10.77 -30.98 -14.06
CA ILE A 60 10.51 -30.33 -15.35
C ILE A 60 11.09 -31.13 -16.52
N LEU A 61 12.34 -31.60 -16.40
CA LEU A 61 13.04 -32.31 -17.48
C LEU A 61 12.45 -33.71 -17.75
N PHE A 62 11.96 -34.40 -16.71
CA PHE A 62 11.48 -35.78 -16.85
C PHE A 62 10.03 -35.91 -17.36
N TYR A 63 9.18 -34.89 -17.25
CA TYR A 63 7.74 -34.98 -17.58
C TYR A 63 7.33 -34.33 -18.91
N ASN A 64 8.29 -33.98 -19.77
CA ASN A 64 8.06 -33.48 -21.14
C ASN A 64 7.93 -34.58 -22.20
N VAL A 65 8.03 -35.86 -21.83
CA VAL A 65 7.75 -36.97 -22.74
C VAL A 65 6.27 -37.35 -22.58
N GLU A 66 5.45 -37.08 -23.60
CA GLU A 66 4.09 -37.64 -23.65
C GLU A 66 4.16 -39.16 -23.49
N PRO A 67 3.29 -39.79 -22.70
CA PRO A 67 3.24 -41.24 -22.66
C PRO A 67 2.71 -41.73 -24.01
N THR A 68 3.63 -42.11 -24.90
CA THR A 68 3.30 -42.76 -26.16
C THR A 68 2.48 -44.01 -25.84
N SER A 69 1.27 -44.06 -26.37
CA SER A 69 0.39 -45.22 -26.37
C SER A 69 1.16 -46.45 -26.85
N ASN A 70 1.31 -47.47 -26.00
CA ASN A 70 1.54 -48.81 -26.50
C ASN A 70 0.69 -49.85 -25.76
N ASN A 71 0.02 -50.62 -26.60
CA ASN A 71 -0.99 -51.62 -26.34
C ASN A 71 -0.48 -52.82 -25.54
N GLY A 72 -1.36 -53.35 -24.68
CA GLY A 72 -1.74 -54.77 -24.71
C GLY A 72 -0.80 -55.78 -24.06
N GLY A 73 -1.21 -56.31 -22.91
CA GLY A 73 -0.68 -57.57 -22.38
C GLY A 73 -1.05 -57.81 -20.92
N VAL A 74 -2.19 -58.48 -20.70
CA VAL A 74 -2.57 -59.04 -19.40
C VAL A 74 -1.64 -60.23 -19.10
N ALA A 75 -0.97 -60.23 -17.96
CA ALA A 75 -0.50 -61.46 -17.33
C ALA A 75 -0.40 -61.32 -15.79
N ASP A 76 -0.73 -62.45 -15.18
CA ASP A 76 -1.08 -62.77 -13.80
C ASP A 76 -0.02 -62.54 -12.69
N SER A 77 -0.56 -62.64 -11.47
CA SER A 77 -0.01 -62.62 -10.12
C SER A 77 1.32 -63.32 -9.79
N SER A 78 2.11 -62.75 -8.86
CA SER A 78 2.54 -63.37 -7.57
C SER A 78 3.71 -62.65 -6.86
N ASN A 79 3.58 -62.54 -5.53
CA ASN A 79 4.59 -62.46 -4.46
C ASN A 79 5.78 -61.47 -4.51
N GLY A 80 5.94 -60.69 -3.44
CA GLY A 80 7.25 -60.16 -3.03
C GLY A 80 7.21 -58.90 -2.19
N ASP A 81 7.36 -59.05 -0.89
CA ASP A 81 7.64 -58.00 0.09
C ASP A 81 8.89 -57.19 -0.33
N GLY A 82 8.78 -55.87 -0.39
CA GLY A 82 9.86 -55.01 -0.89
C GLY A 82 9.55 -53.52 -0.73
N THR A 83 10.27 -52.88 0.20
CA THR A 83 10.38 -51.42 0.32
C THR A 83 11.03 -50.84 -0.94
N ALA A 84 10.23 -50.62 -1.99
CA ALA A 84 10.67 -49.91 -3.18
C ALA A 84 10.56 -48.39 -2.98
N SER A 85 11.71 -47.72 -2.92
CA SER A 85 11.81 -46.27 -3.09
C SER A 85 11.22 -45.88 -4.46
N PRO A 86 10.32 -44.88 -4.56
CA PRO A 86 9.65 -44.53 -5.82
C PRO A 86 10.57 -43.81 -6.83
N VAL A 87 11.89 -43.81 -6.60
CA VAL A 87 12.90 -43.14 -7.44
C VAL A 87 13.56 -44.12 -8.42
N ALA A 88 13.30 -45.43 -8.34
CA ALA A 88 14.03 -46.47 -9.07
C ALA A 88 13.71 -46.62 -10.58
N GLY A 89 13.10 -45.61 -11.22
CA GLY A 89 12.73 -45.64 -12.65
C GLY A 89 13.12 -44.39 -13.46
N LEU A 90 14.03 -43.55 -12.94
CA LEU A 90 14.48 -42.31 -13.59
C LEU A 90 15.88 -42.50 -14.18
N THR A 91 15.99 -42.75 -15.49
CA THR A 91 17.26 -42.76 -16.26
C THR A 91 17.30 -41.56 -17.21
N ASN A 92 18.39 -40.87 -17.53
CA ASN A 92 19.52 -40.32 -16.77
C ASN A 92 19.65 -38.86 -17.28
N LEU A 93 19.98 -37.89 -16.44
CA LEU A 93 20.47 -36.59 -16.92
C LEU A 93 21.74 -36.83 -17.77
N THR A 94 22.01 -36.02 -18.79
CA THR A 94 23.32 -36.13 -19.47
C THR A 94 24.41 -35.79 -18.45
N LEU A 95 25.61 -36.38 -18.60
CA LEU A 95 26.75 -36.07 -17.74
C LEU A 95 27.00 -34.55 -17.66
N GLU A 96 26.74 -33.83 -18.75
CA GLU A 96 26.88 -32.37 -18.81
C GLU A 96 25.81 -31.64 -17.96
N HIS A 97 24.56 -32.11 -17.96
CA HIS A 97 23.52 -31.58 -17.07
C HIS A 97 23.84 -31.85 -15.59
N GLU A 98 24.35 -33.04 -15.25
CA GLU A 98 24.76 -33.36 -13.88
C GLU A 98 25.94 -32.51 -13.42
N THR A 99 26.94 -32.34 -14.29
CA THR A 99 28.11 -31.50 -14.03
C THR A 99 27.71 -30.04 -13.82
N TRP A 100 26.75 -29.53 -14.59
CA TRP A 100 26.25 -28.17 -14.43
C TRP A 100 25.47 -27.99 -13.12
N LEU A 101 24.57 -28.92 -12.79
CA LEU A 101 23.81 -28.89 -11.53
C LEU A 101 24.73 -28.99 -10.31
N GLU A 102 25.81 -29.77 -10.40
CA GLU A 102 26.82 -29.87 -9.36
C GLU A 102 27.63 -28.58 -9.22
N TRP A 103 28.03 -27.96 -10.34
CA TRP A 103 28.72 -26.66 -10.32
C TRP A 103 27.83 -25.54 -9.75
N GLU A 104 26.54 -25.51 -10.12
CA GLU A 104 25.55 -24.56 -9.58
C GLU A 104 25.45 -24.66 -8.05
N ALA A 105 25.35 -25.90 -7.54
CA ALA A 105 25.13 -26.18 -6.14
C ALA A 105 26.37 -25.94 -5.27
N THR A 106 27.56 -26.30 -5.77
CA THR A 106 28.80 -26.33 -4.98
C THR A 106 29.64 -25.06 -5.12
N THR A 107 29.62 -24.43 -6.29
CA THR A 107 30.55 -23.34 -6.65
C THR A 107 29.79 -22.04 -6.85
N PHE A 108 28.82 -22.01 -7.77
CA PHE A 108 28.12 -20.81 -8.16
C PHE A 108 27.29 -20.21 -7.00
N THR A 109 26.42 -21.03 -6.40
CA THR A 109 25.55 -20.60 -5.29
C THR A 109 26.35 -20.07 -4.11
N ARG A 110 27.50 -20.69 -3.80
CA ARG A 110 28.39 -20.24 -2.72
C ARG A 110 29.03 -18.88 -3.04
N ALA A 111 29.50 -18.71 -4.28
CA ALA A 111 30.17 -17.48 -4.71
C ALA A 111 29.21 -16.27 -4.72
N VAL A 112 27.96 -16.46 -5.14
CA VAL A 112 26.98 -15.36 -5.18
C VAL A 112 26.27 -15.14 -3.83
N HIS A 113 26.38 -16.07 -2.88
CA HIS A 113 25.68 -16.00 -1.59
C HIS A 113 25.85 -14.67 -0.81
N PRO A 114 27.05 -14.05 -0.75
CA PRO A 114 27.24 -12.77 -0.05
C PRO A 114 26.46 -11.60 -0.68
N LEU A 115 26.14 -11.66 -1.97
CA LEU A 115 25.34 -10.63 -2.65
C LEU A 115 23.90 -10.58 -2.09
N TYR A 116 23.38 -11.75 -1.68
CA TYR A 116 22.04 -11.95 -1.14
C TYR A 116 21.92 -11.89 0.38
N THR A 117 23.03 -11.79 1.10
CA THR A 117 22.99 -11.88 2.57
C THR A 117 23.74 -10.74 3.24
N GLN A 118 24.72 -10.17 2.53
CA GLN A 118 25.64 -9.17 3.06
C GLN A 118 25.76 -7.97 2.11
N ARG A 119 25.07 -8.00 0.96
CA ARG A 119 25.03 -6.92 -0.04
C ARG A 119 26.41 -6.43 -0.47
N ARG A 120 27.38 -7.35 -0.49
CA ARG A 120 28.75 -7.07 -0.89
C ARG A 120 29.20 -8.03 -1.96
N GLN A 121 30.00 -7.51 -2.88
CA GLN A 121 30.77 -8.34 -3.79
C GLN A 121 31.97 -8.95 -3.07
N THR A 122 32.38 -10.13 -3.52
CA THR A 122 33.61 -10.80 -3.11
C THR A 122 34.44 -11.17 -4.32
N ALA A 123 35.72 -11.49 -4.12
CA ALA A 123 36.60 -11.95 -5.19
C ALA A 123 36.03 -13.19 -5.90
N GLU A 124 35.38 -14.09 -5.16
CA GLU A 124 34.73 -15.29 -5.69
C GLU A 124 33.53 -14.94 -6.57
N SER A 125 32.70 -13.96 -6.17
CA SER A 125 31.56 -13.52 -6.99
C SER A 125 32.02 -12.90 -8.31
N LEU A 126 33.10 -12.10 -8.29
CA LEU A 126 33.67 -11.48 -9.50
C LEU A 126 34.28 -12.53 -10.43
N ALA A 127 35.03 -13.50 -9.90
CA ALA A 127 35.61 -14.58 -10.68
C ALA A 127 34.54 -15.41 -11.40
N VAL A 128 33.42 -15.68 -10.72
CA VAL A 128 32.27 -16.37 -11.29
C VAL A 128 31.57 -15.54 -12.36
N PHE A 129 31.43 -14.22 -12.16
CA PHE A 129 30.86 -13.34 -13.18
C PHE A 129 31.73 -13.24 -14.43
N SER A 130 33.05 -13.12 -14.28
CA SER A 130 33.98 -13.15 -15.41
C SER A 130 33.94 -14.49 -16.15
N TYR A 131 33.79 -15.60 -15.43
CA TYR A 131 33.61 -16.91 -16.04
C TYR A 131 32.31 -17.00 -16.86
N LEU A 132 31.20 -16.52 -16.30
CA LEU A 132 29.91 -16.47 -17.00
C LEU A 132 29.96 -15.56 -18.22
N ASP A 133 30.53 -14.36 -18.10
CA ASP A 133 30.67 -13.42 -19.22
C ASP A 133 31.44 -14.03 -20.39
N LYS A 134 32.55 -14.71 -20.10
CA LYS A 134 33.32 -15.45 -21.10
C LYS A 134 32.48 -16.57 -21.75
N LYS A 135 31.75 -17.35 -20.95
CA LYS A 135 30.91 -18.45 -21.47
C LYS A 135 29.75 -17.94 -22.32
N ILE A 136 29.16 -16.82 -21.95
CA ILE A 136 28.11 -16.16 -22.73
C ILE A 136 28.66 -15.65 -24.05
N SER A 137 29.87 -15.06 -24.04
CA SER A 137 30.58 -14.65 -25.26
C SER A 137 30.89 -15.83 -26.19
N GLU A 138 31.23 -17.00 -25.65
CA GLU A 138 31.50 -18.23 -26.43
C GLU A 138 30.23 -18.83 -27.06
N ASN A 139 29.04 -18.42 -26.60
CA ASN A 139 27.74 -18.98 -26.96
C ASN A 139 26.79 -17.96 -27.64
N ASP A 140 27.31 -17.02 -28.43
CA ASP A 140 26.52 -16.00 -29.13
C ASP A 140 25.55 -15.21 -28.23
N ASP A 141 26.03 -14.79 -27.05
CA ASP A 141 25.27 -14.06 -26.03
C ASP A 141 24.13 -14.88 -25.36
N ARG A 142 24.24 -16.21 -25.32
CA ARG A 142 23.33 -17.11 -24.59
C ARG A 142 24.01 -17.70 -23.35
N CYS A 143 23.27 -17.93 -22.26
CA CYS A 143 23.87 -18.31 -20.97
C CYS A 143 24.66 -19.62 -21.00
N VAL A 144 24.08 -20.69 -21.55
CA VAL A 144 24.72 -22.00 -21.77
C VAL A 144 24.02 -22.69 -22.96
N TYR A 145 24.79 -23.20 -23.91
CA TYR A 145 24.32 -24.05 -25.01
C TYR A 145 24.88 -25.46 -24.84
N PHE A 146 24.02 -26.49 -24.90
CA PHE A 146 24.47 -27.86 -25.12
C PHE A 146 24.56 -28.06 -26.64
N PRO A 147 25.75 -28.34 -27.21
CA PRO A 147 25.83 -28.59 -28.63
C PRO A 147 25.01 -29.82 -28.98
N ALA A 148 24.08 -29.66 -29.93
CA ALA A 148 23.47 -30.79 -30.61
C ALA A 148 24.59 -31.75 -31.02
N VAL A 149 24.51 -33.00 -30.56
CA VAL A 149 25.43 -34.07 -30.95
C VAL A 149 25.59 -34.02 -32.47
N GLU A 150 26.84 -33.94 -32.97
CA GLU A 150 27.12 -33.92 -34.40
C GLU A 150 26.34 -35.07 -35.09
N GLY A 151 25.39 -34.70 -35.94
CA GLY A 151 24.59 -35.66 -36.73
C GLY A 151 23.08 -35.69 -36.47
N LYS A 152 22.52 -34.94 -35.52
CA LYS A 152 21.05 -34.78 -35.40
C LYS A 152 20.58 -33.43 -35.94
N GLY A 153 19.83 -33.45 -37.04
CA GLY A 153 19.14 -32.27 -37.58
C GLY A 153 17.95 -31.86 -36.72
N ALA A 154 17.75 -30.53 -36.61
CA ALA A 154 16.74 -29.80 -35.82
C ALA A 154 16.86 -29.97 -34.29
N ALA A 155 16.85 -28.83 -33.58
CA ALA A 155 16.90 -28.75 -32.12
C ALA A 155 15.74 -29.57 -31.50
N ASP A 156 16.07 -30.47 -30.58
CA ASP A 156 15.09 -31.24 -29.83
C ASP A 156 14.30 -30.29 -28.93
N PRO A 157 12.96 -30.37 -28.83
CA PRO A 157 12.16 -29.60 -27.87
C PRO A 157 12.67 -29.71 -26.42
N THR A 158 13.36 -30.80 -26.08
CA THR A 158 13.99 -30.98 -24.77
C THR A 158 15.20 -30.07 -24.54
N ASP A 159 15.95 -29.72 -25.59
CA ASP A 159 17.11 -28.81 -25.52
C ASP A 159 16.68 -27.35 -25.29
N ALA A 160 15.52 -26.94 -25.82
CA ALA A 160 14.96 -25.60 -25.61
C ALA A 160 14.41 -25.40 -24.18
N VAL A 161 14.07 -26.48 -23.49
CA VAL A 161 13.53 -26.44 -22.12
C VAL A 161 14.66 -26.49 -21.08
N SER A 162 15.73 -27.26 -21.35
CA SER A 162 16.91 -27.32 -20.49
C SER A 162 17.68 -25.99 -20.45
N THR A 163 17.82 -25.33 -21.59
CA THR A 163 18.45 -24.01 -21.72
C THR A 163 17.71 -22.93 -20.94
N PHE A 164 16.38 -22.88 -21.04
CA PHE A 164 15.56 -21.90 -20.32
C PHE A 164 15.62 -22.05 -18.79
N PHE A 165 15.71 -23.28 -18.28
CA PHE A 165 15.84 -23.55 -16.85
C PHE A 165 17.14 -22.98 -16.29
N ILE A 166 18.24 -23.18 -17.01
CA ILE A 166 19.56 -22.64 -16.69
C ILE A 166 19.51 -21.11 -16.71
N ASP A 167 18.90 -20.51 -17.74
CA ASP A 167 18.74 -19.07 -17.84
C ASP A 167 17.98 -18.50 -16.63
N CYS A 168 16.88 -19.13 -16.20
CA CYS A 168 16.13 -18.70 -15.01
C CYS A 168 16.98 -18.71 -13.74
N ILE A 169 17.75 -19.77 -13.52
CA ILE A 169 18.60 -19.91 -12.34
C ILE A 169 19.69 -18.85 -12.33
N VAL A 170 20.40 -18.70 -13.46
CA VAL A 170 21.51 -17.75 -13.56
C VAL A 170 20.96 -16.34 -13.46
N TRP A 171 19.82 -16.04 -14.08
CA TRP A 171 19.23 -14.70 -14.04
C TRP A 171 18.87 -14.31 -12.62
N CYS A 172 18.19 -15.21 -11.89
CA CYS A 172 17.91 -15.00 -10.47
C CYS A 172 19.18 -14.83 -9.63
N ALA A 173 20.25 -15.55 -9.98
CA ALA A 173 21.53 -15.60 -9.27
C ALA A 173 22.44 -14.37 -9.49
N VAL A 174 22.26 -13.65 -10.60
CA VAL A 174 23.00 -12.41 -10.90
C VAL A 174 22.14 -11.15 -10.72
N LEU A 175 20.83 -11.31 -10.53
CA LEU A 175 19.88 -10.21 -10.31
C LEU A 175 20.34 -9.18 -9.25
N PRO A 176 20.82 -9.55 -8.04
CA PRO A 176 21.29 -8.58 -7.05
C PRO A 176 22.50 -7.77 -7.47
N ALA A 177 23.29 -8.29 -8.42
CA ALA A 177 24.51 -7.65 -8.88
C ALA A 177 24.21 -6.68 -10.03
N LEU A 178 23.37 -7.10 -10.98
CA LEU A 178 23.23 -6.43 -12.28
C LEU A 178 22.01 -5.51 -12.41
N CYS A 179 20.98 -5.68 -11.58
CA CYS A 179 19.77 -4.85 -11.65
C CYS A 179 20.04 -3.36 -11.44
N GLU A 180 19.00 -2.56 -11.65
CA GLU A 180 18.96 -1.17 -11.19
C GLU A 180 19.11 -1.13 -9.66
N SER A 181 20.09 -0.37 -9.17
CA SER A 181 20.53 -0.37 -7.75
C SER A 181 21.20 -1.67 -7.26
N GLY A 182 21.72 -2.52 -8.17
CA GLY A 182 22.48 -3.72 -7.82
C GLY A 182 23.84 -3.43 -7.16
N VAL A 183 24.47 -4.47 -6.62
CA VAL A 183 25.74 -4.37 -5.86
C VAL A 183 26.93 -3.96 -6.74
N LEU A 184 26.92 -4.27 -8.04
CA LEU A 184 28.01 -3.90 -8.96
C LEU A 184 27.87 -2.44 -9.40
N ARG A 185 28.98 -1.70 -9.38
CA ARG A 185 29.08 -0.33 -9.91
C ARG A 185 29.08 -0.36 -11.44
N ASP A 186 28.74 0.76 -12.06
CA ASP A 186 28.73 0.87 -13.53
C ASP A 186 30.09 0.54 -14.17
N SER A 187 31.19 0.93 -13.51
CA SER A 187 32.55 0.60 -13.96
C SER A 187 32.86 -0.90 -13.94
N GLU A 188 32.21 -1.66 -13.05
CA GLU A 188 32.37 -3.11 -12.95
C GLU A 188 31.44 -3.83 -13.93
N LYS A 189 30.23 -3.32 -14.13
CA LYS A 189 29.31 -3.80 -15.18
C LYS A 189 29.91 -3.65 -16.58
N GLN A 190 30.67 -2.58 -16.83
CA GLN A 190 31.39 -2.36 -18.09
C GLN A 190 32.45 -3.45 -18.39
N GLN A 191 32.93 -4.16 -17.38
CA GLN A 191 33.89 -5.27 -17.54
C GLN A 191 33.19 -6.61 -17.82
N LEU A 192 31.86 -6.64 -17.82
CA LEU A 192 31.02 -7.83 -18.03
C LEU A 192 29.99 -7.58 -19.17
N PRO A 193 30.44 -7.20 -20.38
CA PRO A 193 29.55 -6.70 -21.43
C PRO A 193 28.56 -7.75 -21.94
N HIS A 194 28.98 -9.02 -22.02
CA HIS A 194 28.15 -10.12 -22.53
C HIS A 194 27.13 -10.56 -21.49
N LEU A 195 27.54 -10.67 -20.23
CA LEU A 195 26.65 -10.99 -19.12
C LEU A 195 25.56 -9.92 -18.92
N VAL A 196 25.93 -8.64 -18.99
CA VAL A 196 24.97 -7.52 -18.90
C VAL A 196 23.99 -7.54 -20.08
N LYS A 197 24.49 -7.77 -21.30
CA LYS A 197 23.65 -7.85 -22.50
C LYS A 197 22.65 -9.01 -22.43
N TRP A 198 23.10 -10.19 -22.04
CA TRP A 198 22.25 -11.36 -21.85
C TRP A 198 21.20 -11.09 -20.76
N PHE A 199 21.62 -10.56 -19.61
CA PHE A 199 20.73 -10.28 -18.47
C PHE A 199 19.57 -9.36 -18.87
N ASN A 200 19.87 -8.26 -19.57
CA ASN A 200 18.87 -7.30 -20.04
C ASN A 200 17.95 -7.90 -21.11
N THR A 201 18.50 -8.73 -22.01
CA THR A 201 17.73 -9.39 -23.07
C THR A 201 16.73 -10.37 -22.47
N PHE A 202 17.19 -11.26 -21.58
CA PHE A 202 16.33 -12.21 -20.88
C PHE A 202 15.21 -11.50 -20.10
N GLN A 203 15.55 -10.43 -19.36
CA GLN A 203 14.56 -9.66 -18.60
C GLN A 203 13.48 -9.05 -19.51
N LYS A 204 13.86 -8.57 -20.69
CA LYS A 204 12.93 -7.97 -21.67
C LYS A 204 12.02 -9.03 -22.28
N GLU A 205 12.59 -10.16 -22.70
CA GLU A 205 11.84 -11.25 -23.37
C GLU A 205 10.89 -11.99 -22.42
N GLN A 206 11.29 -12.15 -21.16
CA GLN A 206 10.54 -12.90 -20.15
C GLN A 206 9.74 -12.02 -19.18
N LYS A 207 9.50 -10.76 -19.55
CA LYS A 207 8.87 -9.75 -18.67
C LYS A 207 7.57 -10.24 -18.02
N THR A 208 6.64 -10.78 -18.79
CA THR A 208 5.35 -11.27 -18.27
C THR A 208 5.53 -12.38 -17.24
N LEU A 209 6.48 -13.29 -17.48
CA LEU A 209 6.75 -14.42 -16.60
C LEU A 209 7.43 -13.97 -15.30
N ILE A 210 8.36 -13.00 -15.40
CA ILE A 210 9.00 -12.34 -14.25
C ILE A 210 7.96 -11.56 -13.42
N ASP A 211 7.11 -10.77 -14.07
CA ASP A 211 6.06 -9.98 -13.41
C ASP A 211 5.09 -10.90 -12.64
N ASN A 212 4.68 -12.03 -13.24
CA ASN A 212 3.82 -13.03 -12.58
C ASN A 212 4.52 -13.69 -11.36
N ALA A 213 5.82 -13.96 -11.46
CA ALA A 213 6.60 -14.56 -10.36
C ALA A 213 6.76 -13.56 -9.20
N PHE A 214 7.05 -12.29 -9.49
CA PHE A 214 7.07 -11.23 -8.48
C PHE A 214 5.69 -10.99 -7.87
N GLU A 215 4.61 -11.06 -8.66
CA GLU A 215 3.24 -10.97 -8.16
C GLU A 215 2.96 -12.03 -7.09
N ASN A 216 3.39 -13.28 -7.32
CA ASN A 216 3.18 -14.36 -6.34
C ASN A 216 4.02 -14.22 -5.07
N LEU A 217 5.14 -13.50 -5.15
CA LEU A 217 5.98 -13.16 -4.00
C LEU A 217 5.56 -11.85 -3.32
N SER A 218 4.48 -11.20 -3.76
CA SER A 218 4.05 -9.88 -3.27
C SER A 218 5.12 -8.79 -3.42
N VAL A 219 5.97 -8.91 -4.44
CA VAL A 219 7.02 -7.95 -4.77
C VAL A 219 6.43 -6.90 -5.71
N GLN A 220 6.36 -5.64 -5.28
CA GLN A 220 5.79 -4.55 -6.09
C GLN A 220 6.77 -4.10 -7.17
N GLU A 221 8.07 -4.06 -6.87
CA GLU A 221 9.14 -3.73 -7.83
C GLU A 221 10.34 -4.67 -7.68
N ALA A 222 11.11 -4.88 -8.75
CA ALA A 222 12.28 -5.77 -8.75
C ALA A 222 13.36 -5.38 -7.70
N ALA A 223 13.41 -4.11 -7.26
CA ALA A 223 14.31 -3.71 -6.18
C ALA A 223 13.78 -4.05 -4.77
N ASP A 224 12.46 -4.20 -4.59
CA ASP A 224 11.86 -4.70 -3.34
C ASP A 224 12.25 -6.16 -3.10
N PHE A 225 12.45 -6.91 -4.18
CA PHE A 225 12.99 -8.27 -4.14
C PHE A 225 14.38 -8.31 -3.50
N LEU A 226 15.20 -7.30 -3.80
CA LEU A 226 16.60 -7.23 -3.40
C LEU A 226 16.82 -6.46 -2.11
N ARG A 227 15.83 -5.69 -1.64
CA ARG A 227 15.99 -4.72 -0.53
C ARG A 227 17.14 -3.75 -0.80
N CYS A 228 17.25 -3.22 -2.02
CA CYS A 228 18.25 -2.17 -2.32
C CYS A 228 17.89 -0.93 -1.52
N PRO A 229 18.82 -0.38 -0.70
CA PRO A 229 18.62 0.95 -0.14
C PRO A 229 18.49 1.90 -1.32
N ARG A 230 17.26 2.25 -1.66
CA ARG A 230 16.99 3.25 -2.67
C ARG A 230 17.18 4.60 -1.99
N VAL A 231 18.16 5.34 -2.46
CA VAL A 231 18.31 6.74 -2.08
C VAL A 231 17.33 7.53 -2.93
N TYR A 232 16.25 7.97 -2.30
CA TYR A 232 15.29 8.86 -2.94
C TYR A 232 15.70 10.30 -2.66
N LYS A 233 15.43 11.19 -3.62
CA LYS A 233 15.47 12.63 -3.38
C LYS A 233 14.08 13.11 -3.00
N VAL A 234 14.01 14.14 -2.16
CA VAL A 234 12.75 14.84 -1.88
C VAL A 234 12.24 15.42 -3.20
N SER A 235 11.01 15.08 -3.57
CA SER A 235 10.37 15.61 -4.77
C SER A 235 10.09 17.10 -4.65
N ALA A 236 10.05 17.79 -5.79
CA ALA A 236 9.70 19.21 -5.84
C ALA A 236 8.31 19.46 -5.27
N LYS A 237 8.10 20.68 -4.76
CA LYS A 237 6.77 21.13 -4.32
C LYS A 237 5.82 21.18 -5.51
N VAL A 238 4.56 20.81 -5.31
CA VAL A 238 3.51 21.03 -6.32
C VAL A 238 3.16 22.52 -6.43
N GLU A 239 2.94 23.00 -7.66
CA GLU A 239 2.60 24.41 -7.92
C GLU A 239 1.15 24.72 -7.53
N LYS A 240 0.21 23.81 -7.85
CA LYS A 240 -1.21 23.91 -7.51
C LYS A 240 -1.46 23.75 -6.01
N VAL A 241 -2.69 23.98 -5.56
CA VAL A 241 -3.09 23.59 -4.20
C VAL A 241 -3.21 22.06 -4.17
N PHE A 242 -2.43 21.42 -3.30
CA PHE A 242 -2.51 19.99 -3.08
C PHE A 242 -3.88 19.64 -2.51
N PHE A 243 -4.68 18.88 -3.27
CA PHE A 243 -6.06 18.60 -2.95
C PHE A 243 -6.24 17.12 -2.57
N VAL A 244 -6.57 16.87 -1.30
CA VAL A 244 -6.80 15.53 -0.76
C VAL A 244 -8.19 15.41 -0.18
N THR A 245 -8.85 14.26 -0.37
CA THR A 245 -10.21 14.06 0.13
C THR A 245 -10.35 12.73 0.86
N SER A 246 -11.20 12.71 1.88
CA SER A 246 -11.83 11.47 2.36
C SER A 246 -13.09 11.18 1.54
N PRO A 247 -13.76 10.04 1.76
CA PRO A 247 -15.15 9.89 1.36
C PRO A 247 -16.02 10.88 2.12
N ILE A 248 -17.23 11.10 1.61
CA ILE A 248 -18.34 11.62 2.42
C ILE A 248 -19.14 10.45 3.00
N TYR A 249 -19.57 10.57 4.24
CA TYR A 249 -20.11 9.44 5.00
C TYR A 249 -21.63 9.48 5.10
N TYR A 250 -22.28 8.33 4.89
CA TYR A 250 -23.73 8.20 5.06
C TYR A 250 -24.14 8.49 6.51
N VAL A 251 -25.16 9.33 6.67
CA VAL A 251 -25.66 9.77 7.99
C VAL A 251 -26.75 8.87 8.57
N ASN A 252 -26.88 7.62 8.09
CA ASN A 252 -27.83 6.65 8.64
C ASN A 252 -27.38 6.06 9.99
N ALA A 253 -26.13 6.28 10.39
CA ALA A 253 -25.55 5.87 11.67
C ALA A 253 -24.54 6.88 12.21
N ALA A 254 -24.27 6.81 13.51
CA ALA A 254 -23.23 7.59 14.18
C ALA A 254 -21.82 7.26 13.64
N PRO A 255 -20.85 8.19 13.75
CA PRO A 255 -19.47 7.94 13.35
C PRO A 255 -18.85 6.75 14.08
N HIS A 256 -17.98 6.02 13.38
CA HIS A 256 -17.26 4.84 13.90
C HIS A 256 -15.85 4.77 13.32
N ILE A 257 -15.05 3.78 13.74
CA ILE A 257 -13.63 3.65 13.35
C ILE A 257 -13.37 3.75 11.84
N GLY A 258 -14.22 3.15 10.99
CA GLY A 258 -14.05 3.22 9.53
C GLY A 258 -14.01 4.66 8.99
N HIS A 259 -14.89 5.54 9.48
CA HIS A 259 -14.91 6.96 9.12
C HIS A 259 -13.70 7.69 9.69
N VAL A 260 -13.39 7.44 10.97
CA VAL A 260 -12.24 8.05 11.65
C VAL A 260 -10.92 7.68 10.97
N TYR A 261 -10.77 6.45 10.50
CA TYR A 261 -9.56 5.97 9.82
C TYR A 261 -9.39 6.58 8.42
N SER A 262 -10.46 6.66 7.63
CA SER A 262 -10.43 7.29 6.31
C SER A 262 -10.08 8.79 6.41
N THR A 263 -10.68 9.49 7.38
CA THR A 263 -10.37 10.91 7.65
C THR A 263 -8.96 11.07 8.25
N LEU A 264 -8.47 10.13 9.06
CA LEU A 264 -7.09 10.15 9.59
C LEU A 264 -6.06 10.12 8.45
N ILE A 265 -6.21 9.18 7.50
CA ILE A 265 -5.29 9.08 6.36
C ILE A 265 -5.30 10.38 5.55
N THR A 266 -6.49 10.95 5.32
CA THR A 266 -6.68 12.24 4.64
C THR A 266 -5.96 13.37 5.37
N ASP A 267 -6.11 13.46 6.69
CA ASP A 267 -5.47 14.45 7.56
C ASP A 267 -3.94 14.33 7.53
N VAL A 268 -3.41 13.11 7.65
CA VAL A 268 -1.96 12.85 7.65
C VAL A 268 -1.32 13.26 6.33
N ILE A 269 -1.93 12.89 5.19
CA ILE A 269 -1.43 13.30 3.87
C ILE A 269 -1.46 14.83 3.80
N GLY A 270 -2.58 15.47 4.12
CA GLY A 270 -2.67 16.93 4.13
C GLY A 270 -1.61 17.60 5.02
N ARG A 271 -1.40 17.10 6.24
CA ARG A 271 -0.38 17.61 7.17
C ARG A 271 1.04 17.45 6.62
N TYR A 272 1.36 16.32 5.98
CA TYR A 272 2.68 16.12 5.38
C TYR A 272 2.97 17.19 4.31
N HIS A 273 2.03 17.42 3.41
CA HIS A 273 2.16 18.44 2.36
C HIS A 273 2.24 19.87 2.94
N ARG A 274 1.53 20.16 4.05
CA ARG A 274 1.70 21.44 4.78
C ARG A 274 3.08 21.57 5.43
N VAL A 275 3.60 20.51 6.04
CA VAL A 275 4.95 20.47 6.63
C VAL A 275 6.01 20.62 5.55
N LYS A 276 5.81 20.04 4.36
CA LYS A 276 6.64 20.27 3.18
C LYS A 276 6.59 21.74 2.71
N GLY A 277 5.58 22.50 3.12
CA GLY A 277 5.43 23.92 2.80
C GLY A 277 4.73 24.15 1.47
N GLU A 278 3.77 23.29 1.13
CA GLU A 278 2.84 23.45 0.01
C GLU A 278 1.51 24.06 0.49
N ARG A 279 0.74 24.59 -0.46
CA ARG A 279 -0.66 24.96 -0.23
C ARG A 279 -1.49 23.69 -0.23
N VAL A 280 -2.35 23.50 0.76
CA VAL A 280 -3.15 22.28 0.92
C VAL A 280 -4.62 22.64 1.11
N PHE A 281 -5.50 21.83 0.51
CA PHE A 281 -6.91 21.80 0.83
C PHE A 281 -7.32 20.34 1.06
N ALA A 282 -7.73 20.01 2.28
CA ALA A 282 -8.21 18.71 2.71
C ALA A 282 -9.72 18.76 2.92
N LEU A 283 -10.44 17.81 2.33
CA LEU A 283 -11.91 17.76 2.33
C LEU A 283 -12.43 16.48 3.01
N THR A 284 -13.46 16.64 3.85
CA THR A 284 -14.31 15.56 4.36
C THR A 284 -15.77 15.97 4.33
N GLY A 285 -16.71 15.10 4.69
CA GLY A 285 -18.11 15.49 4.78
C GLY A 285 -19.10 14.36 4.98
N THR A 286 -20.37 14.67 4.75
CA THR A 286 -21.51 13.75 4.92
C THR A 286 -22.36 13.65 3.66
N ASP A 287 -22.75 12.41 3.36
CA ASP A 287 -23.74 12.05 2.34
C ASP A 287 -25.12 11.93 3.01
N GLU A 288 -26.02 12.83 2.62
CA GLU A 288 -27.23 13.14 3.37
C GLU A 288 -28.52 12.84 2.62
N HIS A 289 -28.48 12.42 1.35
CA HIS A 289 -29.68 12.08 0.58
C HIS A 289 -29.92 10.56 0.52
N GLY A 290 -31.05 10.15 -0.06
CA GLY A 290 -31.35 8.76 -0.36
C GLY A 290 -32.37 8.11 0.57
N GLN A 291 -32.85 6.93 0.13
CA GLN A 291 -33.94 6.20 0.78
C GLN A 291 -33.60 5.83 2.23
N LYS A 292 -32.38 5.33 2.48
CA LYS A 292 -31.97 4.92 3.83
C LYS A 292 -31.97 6.04 4.84
N VAL A 293 -31.52 7.23 4.44
CA VAL A 293 -31.47 8.39 5.34
C VAL A 293 -32.89 8.81 5.70
N ALA A 294 -33.80 8.84 4.73
CA ALA A 294 -35.20 9.13 4.96
C ALA A 294 -35.89 8.08 5.87
N GLU A 295 -35.60 6.80 5.66
CA GLU A 295 -36.11 5.71 6.51
C GLU A 295 -35.56 5.78 7.94
N ALA A 296 -34.27 6.08 8.13
CA ALA A 296 -33.66 6.23 9.45
C ALA A 296 -34.26 7.43 10.20
N ALA A 297 -34.47 8.56 9.52
CA ALA A 297 -35.16 9.72 10.09
C ALA A 297 -36.59 9.37 10.53
N LYS A 298 -37.33 8.62 9.68
CA LYS A 298 -38.68 8.15 9.98
C LYS A 298 -38.74 7.21 11.18
N GLN A 299 -37.78 6.28 11.30
CA GLN A 299 -37.65 5.39 12.47
C GLN A 299 -37.39 6.16 13.76
N LYS A 300 -36.67 7.29 13.67
CA LYS A 300 -36.42 8.22 14.78
C LYS A 300 -37.54 9.25 15.00
N GLN A 301 -38.60 9.20 14.18
CA GLN A 301 -39.76 10.12 14.24
C GLN A 301 -39.39 11.60 14.14
N VAL A 302 -38.38 11.93 13.32
CA VAL A 302 -37.93 13.31 13.05
C VAL A 302 -37.94 13.60 11.55
N SER A 303 -37.88 14.88 11.18
CA SER A 303 -37.74 15.26 9.77
C SER A 303 -36.35 14.85 9.23
N PRO A 304 -36.22 14.50 7.94
CA PRO A 304 -34.90 14.22 7.35
C PRO A 304 -33.92 15.41 7.46
N TYR A 305 -34.41 16.65 7.40
CA TYR A 305 -33.59 17.85 7.60
C TYR A 305 -32.98 17.90 9.01
N ASP A 306 -33.79 17.68 10.04
CA ASP A 306 -33.32 17.70 11.43
C ASP A 306 -32.39 16.51 11.72
N PHE A 307 -32.74 15.33 11.19
CA PHE A 307 -31.94 14.11 11.34
C PHE A 307 -30.54 14.27 10.74
N THR A 308 -30.46 14.69 9.47
CA THR A 308 -29.19 14.87 8.77
C THR A 308 -28.34 15.97 9.40
N ALA A 309 -28.94 17.08 9.83
CA ALA A 309 -28.24 18.14 10.54
C ALA A 309 -27.67 17.67 11.89
N ALA A 310 -28.43 16.88 12.66
CA ALA A 310 -27.98 16.33 13.93
C ALA A 310 -26.81 15.37 13.75
N VAL A 311 -26.94 14.38 12.86
CA VAL A 311 -25.89 13.38 12.63
C VAL A 311 -24.65 14.01 12.00
N ALA A 312 -24.79 14.96 11.06
CA ALA A 312 -23.64 15.70 10.55
C ALA A 312 -22.89 16.47 11.66
N GLY A 313 -23.62 17.00 12.66
CA GLY A 313 -23.04 17.57 13.86
C GLY A 313 -22.24 16.56 14.70
N GLU A 314 -22.70 15.32 14.81
CA GLU A 314 -21.95 14.23 15.47
C GLU A 314 -20.64 13.91 14.73
N PHE A 315 -20.66 13.85 13.40
CA PHE A 315 -19.45 13.64 12.59
C PHE A 315 -18.45 14.78 12.74
N LYS A 316 -18.90 16.04 12.66
CA LYS A 316 -18.04 17.22 12.88
C LYS A 316 -17.39 17.17 14.27
N LYS A 317 -18.20 16.97 15.32
CA LYS A 317 -17.71 16.86 16.70
C LYS A 317 -16.72 15.72 16.87
N CYS A 318 -16.97 14.57 16.24
CA CYS A 318 -16.05 13.43 16.27
C CYS A 318 -14.69 13.81 15.65
N PHE A 319 -14.67 14.46 14.48
CA PHE A 319 -13.42 14.85 13.82
C PHE A 319 -12.68 15.98 14.53
N GLU A 320 -13.39 16.91 15.17
CA GLU A 320 -12.81 17.90 16.08
C GLU A 320 -12.16 17.23 17.30
N GLN A 321 -12.86 16.28 17.94
CA GLN A 321 -12.33 15.53 19.09
C GLN A 321 -11.09 14.71 18.70
N MET A 322 -11.07 14.14 17.50
CA MET A 322 -9.90 13.42 16.97
C MET A 322 -8.74 14.35 16.57
N ASP A 323 -8.90 15.66 16.71
CA ASP A 323 -7.86 16.67 16.45
C ASP A 323 -7.30 16.59 15.01
N TYR A 324 -8.22 16.55 14.04
CA TYR A 324 -7.89 16.65 12.62
C TYR A 324 -7.83 18.10 12.16
N SER A 325 -7.06 18.35 11.10
CA SER A 325 -6.89 19.64 10.43
C SER A 325 -7.45 19.56 9.01
N ILE A 326 -8.73 19.22 8.90
CA ILE A 326 -9.47 19.24 7.62
C ILE A 326 -9.92 20.67 7.33
N ASP A 327 -9.73 21.15 6.10
CA ASP A 327 -9.99 22.54 5.73
C ASP A 327 -11.48 22.82 5.43
N TYR A 328 -12.23 21.80 5.01
CA TYR A 328 -13.66 21.93 4.78
C TYR A 328 -14.45 20.66 5.07
N PHE A 329 -15.64 20.84 5.65
CA PHE A 329 -16.63 19.78 5.87
C PHE A 329 -17.85 20.04 5.00
N ILE A 330 -17.98 19.30 3.91
CA ILE A 330 -19.11 19.43 2.97
C ILE A 330 -20.32 18.61 3.44
N ARG A 331 -21.52 19.06 3.06
CA ARG A 331 -22.79 18.35 3.28
C ARG A 331 -23.55 18.32 1.96
N THR A 332 -24.08 17.18 1.52
CA THR A 332 -24.79 17.13 0.21
C THR A 332 -26.13 17.87 0.22
N THR A 333 -26.68 18.21 1.39
CA THR A 333 -27.85 19.10 1.52
C THR A 333 -27.55 20.56 1.20
N ASN A 334 -26.27 20.94 1.04
CA ASN A 334 -25.84 22.29 0.71
C ASN A 334 -26.35 22.76 -0.67
N GLU A 335 -26.78 24.02 -0.78
CA GLU A 335 -27.40 24.54 -2.01
C GLU A 335 -26.40 24.72 -3.16
N GLN A 336 -25.16 25.11 -2.85
CA GLN A 336 -24.08 25.25 -3.82
C GLN A 336 -23.68 23.87 -4.36
N HIS A 337 -23.64 22.86 -3.51
CA HIS A 337 -23.48 21.47 -3.95
C HIS A 337 -24.59 21.03 -4.90
N LYS A 338 -25.86 21.27 -4.55
CA LYS A 338 -27.00 20.98 -5.44
C LYS A 338 -26.89 21.69 -6.78
N ALA A 339 -26.39 22.93 -6.80
CA ALA A 339 -26.15 23.67 -8.03
C ALA A 339 -25.09 22.98 -8.91
N VAL A 340 -23.96 22.56 -8.33
CA VAL A 340 -22.89 21.84 -9.05
C VAL A 340 -23.36 20.48 -9.56
N VAL A 341 -24.15 19.74 -8.79
CA VAL A 341 -24.76 18.47 -9.24
C VAL A 341 -25.65 18.67 -10.46
N LYS A 342 -26.51 19.70 -10.43
CA LYS A 342 -27.37 20.04 -11.57
C LYS A 342 -26.55 20.47 -12.79
N GLU A 343 -25.49 21.27 -12.57
CA GLU A 343 -24.58 21.69 -13.64
C GLU A 343 -23.89 20.49 -14.30
N LEU A 344 -23.35 19.57 -13.50
CA LEU A 344 -22.72 18.36 -14.01
C LEU A 344 -23.74 17.48 -14.75
N TRP A 345 -24.90 17.23 -14.16
CA TRP A 345 -25.99 16.50 -14.81
C TRP A 345 -26.30 17.03 -16.20
N THR A 346 -26.57 18.34 -16.29
CA THR A 346 -26.91 19.00 -17.56
C THR A 346 -25.78 18.89 -18.58
N LYS A 347 -24.50 18.95 -18.17
CA LYS A 347 -23.36 18.71 -19.07
C LYS A 347 -23.34 17.28 -19.62
N LEU A 348 -23.55 16.27 -18.77
CA LEU A 348 -23.60 14.86 -19.18
C LEU A 348 -24.77 14.57 -20.13
N GLU A 349 -25.93 15.16 -19.86
CA GLU A 349 -27.12 15.05 -20.69
C GLU A 349 -26.94 15.75 -22.05
N GLN A 350 -26.41 16.98 -22.08
CA GLN A 350 -26.10 17.70 -23.32
C GLN A 350 -25.05 16.99 -24.18
N LYS A 351 -24.15 16.22 -23.55
CA LYS A 351 -23.17 15.38 -24.27
C LYS A 351 -23.81 14.17 -24.94
N GLY A 352 -25.05 13.82 -24.58
CA GLY A 352 -25.77 12.64 -25.05
C GLY A 352 -25.44 11.36 -24.27
N ASP A 353 -24.71 11.48 -23.15
CA ASP A 353 -24.29 10.35 -22.33
C ASP A 353 -25.33 9.97 -21.27
N ILE A 354 -26.34 10.80 -21.02
CA ILE A 354 -27.54 10.47 -20.23
C ILE A 354 -28.73 10.33 -21.17
N TYR A 355 -29.52 9.27 -20.99
CA TYR A 355 -30.78 9.05 -21.71
C TYR A 355 -31.85 8.45 -20.78
N LEU A 356 -33.13 8.70 -21.07
CA LEU A 356 -34.22 8.05 -20.36
C LEU A 356 -34.38 6.62 -20.87
N GLY A 357 -34.31 5.64 -19.97
CA GLY A 357 -34.50 4.23 -20.26
C GLY A 357 -35.33 3.55 -19.18
N ARG A 358 -35.37 2.22 -19.24
CA ARG A 358 -36.00 1.38 -18.22
C ARG A 358 -34.96 0.41 -17.67
N TYR A 359 -34.74 0.46 -16.36
CA TYR A 359 -33.88 -0.51 -15.68
C TYR A 359 -34.74 -1.68 -15.22
N GLU A 360 -34.31 -2.90 -15.56
CA GLU A 360 -34.90 -4.15 -15.06
C GLU A 360 -33.80 -5.05 -14.54
N GLY A 361 -33.71 -5.21 -13.22
CA GLY A 361 -32.62 -5.97 -12.62
C GLY A 361 -32.63 -5.99 -11.09
N TRP A 362 -31.57 -6.57 -10.52
CA TRP A 362 -31.42 -6.70 -9.08
C TRP A 362 -30.83 -5.44 -8.46
N TYR A 363 -31.41 -5.02 -7.35
CA TYR A 363 -30.96 -3.87 -6.58
C TYR A 363 -30.81 -4.23 -5.10
N SER A 364 -29.63 -3.95 -4.55
CA SER A 364 -29.40 -3.97 -3.11
C SER A 364 -29.73 -2.60 -2.54
N ILE A 365 -30.84 -2.50 -1.81
CA ILE A 365 -31.19 -1.28 -1.06
C ILE A 365 -30.10 -0.99 -0.03
N SER A 366 -29.60 -2.02 0.65
CA SER A 366 -28.58 -1.90 1.71
C SER A 366 -27.22 -1.44 1.22
N ASP A 367 -26.89 -1.63 -0.05
CA ASP A 367 -25.61 -1.17 -0.64
C ASP A 367 -25.79 0.02 -1.58
N GLU A 368 -27.04 0.43 -1.84
CA GLU A 368 -27.39 1.36 -2.92
C GLU A 368 -26.66 1.01 -4.22
N SER A 369 -26.76 -0.27 -4.60
CA SER A 369 -26.03 -0.82 -5.75
C SER A 369 -26.93 -1.67 -6.63
N PHE A 370 -26.88 -1.40 -7.93
CA PHE A 370 -27.39 -2.31 -8.96
C PHE A 370 -26.45 -3.50 -9.09
N LEU A 371 -27.02 -4.69 -9.27
CA LEU A 371 -26.30 -5.95 -9.32
C LEU A 371 -26.74 -6.77 -10.54
N THR A 372 -25.78 -7.39 -11.21
CA THR A 372 -26.06 -8.33 -12.30
C THR A 372 -26.47 -9.68 -11.72
N PRO A 373 -27.13 -10.56 -12.50
CA PRO A 373 -27.46 -11.92 -12.06
C PRO A 373 -26.26 -12.76 -11.60
N GLN A 374 -25.04 -12.42 -12.04
CA GLN A 374 -23.79 -13.10 -11.66
C GLN A 374 -23.27 -12.66 -10.29
N ASN A 375 -23.73 -11.52 -9.78
CA ASN A 375 -23.29 -10.94 -8.49
C ASN A 375 -24.27 -11.22 -7.34
N ILE A 376 -25.18 -12.18 -7.52
CA ILE A 376 -26.17 -12.57 -6.51
C ILE A 376 -26.15 -14.08 -6.31
N THR A 377 -26.57 -14.53 -5.13
CA THR A 377 -26.73 -15.95 -4.79
C THR A 377 -27.98 -16.16 -3.95
N ASP A 378 -28.36 -17.42 -3.75
CA ASP A 378 -29.39 -17.78 -2.77
C ASP A 378 -28.86 -17.59 -1.35
N GLY A 379 -29.72 -17.06 -0.48
CA GLY A 379 -29.44 -16.82 0.94
C GLY A 379 -30.72 -16.80 1.76
N VAL A 380 -30.61 -16.34 2.99
CA VAL A 380 -31.75 -16.20 3.91
C VAL A 380 -31.88 -14.75 4.37
N ASP A 381 -33.11 -14.28 4.50
CA ASP A 381 -33.39 -12.97 5.10
C ASP A 381 -33.30 -13.03 6.64
N LYS A 382 -33.61 -11.92 7.31
CA LYS A 382 -33.57 -11.83 8.78
C LYS A 382 -34.60 -12.73 9.47
N ASP A 383 -35.65 -13.12 8.77
CA ASP A 383 -36.75 -13.95 9.29
C ASP A 383 -36.53 -15.44 8.96
N GLY A 384 -35.41 -15.77 8.30
CA GLY A 384 -35.04 -17.14 7.92
C GLY A 384 -35.70 -17.61 6.61
N ASN A 385 -36.35 -16.73 5.85
CA ASN A 385 -36.97 -17.09 4.59
C ASN A 385 -35.93 -17.13 3.46
N PRO A 386 -36.03 -18.09 2.52
CA PRO A 386 -35.19 -18.11 1.33
C PRO A 386 -35.37 -16.84 0.49
N CYS A 387 -34.27 -16.17 0.13
CA CYS A 387 -34.26 -14.99 -0.71
C CYS A 387 -32.99 -14.93 -1.57
N LYS A 388 -32.87 -13.89 -2.41
CA LYS A 388 -31.61 -13.57 -3.11
C LYS A 388 -30.80 -12.58 -2.29
N VAL A 389 -29.49 -12.79 -2.21
CA VAL A 389 -28.53 -11.92 -1.53
C VAL A 389 -27.37 -11.53 -2.44
N SER A 390 -26.77 -10.37 -2.18
CA SER A 390 -25.56 -9.88 -2.85
C SER A 390 -24.35 -10.76 -2.50
N LEU A 391 -23.57 -11.15 -3.51
CA LEU A 391 -22.29 -11.83 -3.28
C LEU A 391 -21.24 -10.90 -2.66
N GLU A 392 -21.36 -9.58 -2.87
CA GLU A 392 -20.41 -8.59 -2.34
C GLU A 392 -20.61 -8.35 -0.84
N SER A 393 -21.85 -8.28 -0.38
CA SER A 393 -22.20 -7.81 0.98
C SER A 393 -22.96 -8.82 1.83
N GLY A 394 -23.60 -9.82 1.21
CA GLY A 394 -24.55 -10.72 1.87
C GLY A 394 -25.92 -10.09 2.15
N HIS A 395 -26.18 -8.85 1.73
CA HIS A 395 -27.46 -8.19 1.93
C HIS A 395 -28.53 -8.66 0.94
N VAL A 396 -29.80 -8.65 1.35
CA VAL A 396 -30.96 -9.01 0.52
C VAL A 396 -31.08 -8.08 -0.68
N VAL A 397 -31.38 -8.65 -1.85
CA VAL A 397 -31.60 -7.91 -3.10
C VAL A 397 -33.05 -8.03 -3.56
N THR A 398 -33.52 -7.01 -4.26
CA THR A 398 -34.89 -6.94 -4.80
C THR A 398 -34.86 -6.74 -6.31
N TRP A 399 -35.82 -7.32 -7.03
CA TRP A 399 -35.99 -7.04 -8.44
C TRP A 399 -36.74 -5.72 -8.61
N VAL A 400 -36.19 -4.80 -9.41
CA VAL A 400 -36.79 -3.51 -9.72
C VAL A 400 -36.98 -3.37 -11.23
N SER A 401 -38.14 -2.86 -11.64
CA SER A 401 -38.45 -2.49 -13.02
C SER A 401 -39.00 -1.06 -12.99
N GLU A 402 -38.14 -0.09 -13.30
CA GLU A 402 -38.46 1.34 -13.20
C GLU A 402 -37.91 2.10 -14.40
N GLU A 403 -38.66 3.07 -14.91
CA GLU A 403 -38.08 4.09 -15.81
C GLU A 403 -37.04 4.88 -15.03
N ASN A 404 -35.82 4.96 -15.55
CA ASN A 404 -34.66 5.57 -14.91
C ASN A 404 -33.85 6.27 -16.01
N TYR A 405 -33.30 7.44 -15.70
CA TYR A 405 -32.21 8.00 -16.49
C TYR A 405 -30.97 7.12 -16.34
N MET A 406 -30.40 6.74 -17.48
CA MET A 406 -29.25 5.88 -17.61
C MET A 406 -28.06 6.69 -18.14
N PHE A 407 -26.90 6.53 -17.51
CA PHE A 407 -25.62 6.99 -18.02
C PHE A 407 -24.97 5.88 -18.85
N ARG A 408 -24.47 6.23 -20.05
CA ARG A 408 -23.86 5.33 -21.03
C ARG A 408 -22.46 4.83 -20.63
N LEU A 409 -22.32 4.28 -19.42
CA LEU A 409 -21.06 3.82 -18.87
C LEU A 409 -20.34 2.80 -19.77
N SER A 410 -21.11 1.97 -20.50
CA SER A 410 -20.56 1.02 -21.48
C SER A 410 -19.65 1.68 -22.52
N ALA A 411 -19.95 2.91 -22.94
CA ALA A 411 -19.18 3.68 -23.93
C ALA A 411 -17.86 4.29 -23.39
N PHE A 412 -17.56 4.09 -22.11
CA PHE A 412 -16.34 4.62 -21.47
C PHE A 412 -15.26 3.56 -21.25
N ARG A 413 -15.54 2.28 -21.57
CA ARG A 413 -14.62 1.16 -21.36
C ARG A 413 -13.21 1.44 -21.87
N GLU A 414 -13.06 1.82 -23.13
CA GLU A 414 -11.74 2.01 -23.77
C GLU A 414 -10.97 3.18 -23.15
N ARG A 415 -11.62 4.34 -22.99
CA ARG A 415 -11.01 5.53 -22.39
C ARG A 415 -10.59 5.31 -20.92
N LEU A 416 -11.34 4.50 -20.17
CA LEU A 416 -10.95 4.12 -18.81
C LEU A 416 -9.71 3.23 -18.80
N LEU A 417 -9.66 2.21 -19.67
CA LEU A 417 -8.49 1.33 -19.79
C LEU A 417 -7.24 2.13 -20.21
N GLU A 418 -7.38 3.02 -21.19
CA GLU A 418 -6.30 3.94 -21.59
C GLU A 418 -5.79 4.76 -20.40
N TRP A 419 -6.69 5.32 -19.59
CA TRP A 419 -6.30 6.08 -18.41
C TRP A 419 -5.52 5.24 -17.39
N TYR A 420 -5.96 4.02 -17.09
CA TYR A 420 -5.26 3.14 -16.15
C TYR A 420 -3.88 2.71 -16.65
N HIS A 421 -3.72 2.48 -17.95
CA HIS A 421 -2.45 2.07 -18.56
C HIS A 421 -1.48 3.23 -18.70
N ALA A 422 -1.96 4.42 -19.06
CA ALA A 422 -1.14 5.63 -19.14
C ALA A 422 -0.69 6.13 -17.75
N ASN A 423 -1.45 5.80 -16.69
CA ASN A 423 -1.17 6.24 -15.32
C ASN A 423 -1.12 5.03 -14.38
N PRO A 424 -0.05 4.20 -14.42
CA PRO A 424 0.00 2.96 -13.65
C PRO A 424 -0.07 3.14 -12.13
N GLY A 425 0.26 4.33 -11.61
CA GLY A 425 0.15 4.67 -10.18
C GLY A 425 -1.17 5.34 -9.77
N CYS A 426 -2.19 5.38 -10.63
CA CYS A 426 -3.44 6.12 -10.35
C CYS A 426 -4.37 5.42 -9.35
N ILE A 427 -4.19 4.11 -9.09
CA ILE A 427 -4.96 3.36 -8.09
C ILE A 427 -3.97 2.59 -7.21
N VAL A 428 -4.10 2.74 -5.90
CA VAL A 428 -3.23 2.13 -4.88
C VAL A 428 -4.11 1.38 -3.87
N PRO A 429 -3.74 0.17 -3.42
CA PRO A 429 -2.57 -0.62 -3.83
C PRO A 429 -2.75 -1.32 -5.17
N GLU A 430 -1.64 -1.76 -5.78
CA GLU A 430 -1.60 -2.27 -7.15
C GLU A 430 -2.55 -3.46 -7.41
N PHE A 431 -2.79 -4.36 -6.45
CA PHE A 431 -3.75 -5.45 -6.68
C PHE A 431 -5.19 -4.94 -6.86
N ARG A 432 -5.58 -3.85 -6.21
CA ARG A 432 -6.88 -3.19 -6.39
C ARG A 432 -6.98 -2.51 -7.75
N ARG A 433 -5.88 -1.96 -8.25
CA ARG A 433 -5.79 -1.46 -9.63
C ARG A 433 -6.06 -2.59 -10.63
N ARG A 434 -5.42 -3.74 -10.43
CA ARG A 434 -5.65 -4.94 -11.29
C ARG A 434 -7.09 -5.43 -11.22
N GLU A 435 -7.72 -5.44 -10.04
CA GLU A 435 -9.14 -5.78 -9.90
C GLU A 435 -10.05 -4.86 -10.74
N VAL A 436 -9.81 -3.55 -10.68
CA VAL A 436 -10.55 -2.56 -11.49
C VAL A 436 -10.33 -2.78 -12.98
N ILE A 437 -9.08 -2.96 -13.43
CA ILE A 437 -8.77 -3.20 -14.84
C ILE A 437 -9.50 -4.46 -15.33
N ARG A 438 -9.41 -5.58 -14.61
CA ARG A 438 -10.09 -6.83 -14.96
C ARG A 438 -11.62 -6.68 -14.99
N ALA A 439 -12.19 -5.87 -14.10
CA ALA A 439 -13.62 -5.60 -14.10
C ALA A 439 -14.05 -4.82 -15.35
N VAL A 440 -13.29 -3.80 -15.75
CA VAL A 440 -13.57 -2.98 -16.95
C VAL A 440 -13.32 -3.77 -18.24
N GLU A 441 -12.29 -4.62 -18.28
CA GLU A 441 -11.98 -5.48 -19.43
C GLU A 441 -13.15 -6.40 -19.80
N LYS A 442 -13.88 -6.93 -18.81
CA LYS A 442 -15.06 -7.80 -19.00
C LYS A 442 -16.25 -7.09 -19.65
N GLY A 443 -16.24 -5.76 -19.70
CA GLY A 443 -17.35 -4.94 -20.18
C GLY A 443 -18.13 -4.30 -19.02
N LEU A 444 -18.69 -3.12 -19.29
CA LEU A 444 -19.45 -2.33 -18.33
C LEU A 444 -20.90 -2.21 -18.80
N PRO A 445 -21.90 -2.48 -17.95
CA PRO A 445 -23.28 -2.13 -18.25
C PRO A 445 -23.49 -0.62 -18.08
N ASP A 446 -24.52 -0.08 -18.73
CA ASP A 446 -24.98 1.28 -18.45
C ASP A 446 -25.50 1.40 -17.01
N LEU A 447 -25.33 2.59 -16.45
CA LEU A 447 -25.56 2.85 -15.03
C LEU A 447 -26.83 3.69 -14.85
N SER A 448 -27.79 3.25 -14.04
CA SER A 448 -28.88 4.13 -13.64
C SER A 448 -28.35 5.25 -12.74
N VAL A 449 -28.67 6.50 -13.11
CA VAL A 449 -28.27 7.73 -12.43
C VAL A 449 -29.46 8.51 -11.90
N SER A 450 -30.68 7.97 -11.97
CA SER A 450 -31.85 8.54 -11.29
C SER A 450 -32.72 7.48 -10.64
N ARG A 451 -33.56 7.88 -9.70
CA ARG A 451 -34.68 7.07 -9.19
C ARG A 451 -35.96 7.89 -9.20
N LYS A 452 -37.11 7.21 -9.17
CA LYS A 452 -38.40 7.88 -8.95
C LYS A 452 -38.42 8.56 -7.58
N LYS A 453 -39.01 9.74 -7.54
CA LYS A 453 -39.07 10.58 -6.34
C LYS A 453 -39.73 9.86 -5.15
N GLU A 454 -40.75 9.05 -5.41
CA GLU A 454 -41.47 8.27 -4.39
C GLU A 454 -40.57 7.23 -3.73
N THR A 455 -39.71 6.58 -4.52
CA THR A 455 -38.79 5.54 -4.04
C THR A 455 -37.76 6.09 -3.07
N LEU A 456 -37.33 7.34 -3.26
CA LEU A 456 -36.43 8.05 -2.35
C LEU A 456 -37.16 8.87 -1.27
N HIS A 457 -38.47 8.67 -1.11
CA HIS A 457 -39.31 9.41 -0.16
C HIS A 457 -39.20 10.95 -0.30
N ASN A 458 -38.99 11.44 -1.53
CA ASN A 458 -38.76 12.85 -1.84
C ASN A 458 -37.49 13.45 -1.18
N TRP A 459 -36.51 12.61 -0.80
CA TRP A 459 -35.30 13.02 -0.10
C TRP A 459 -34.03 12.88 -0.96
N ALA A 460 -33.97 13.66 -2.04
CA ALA A 460 -32.84 13.71 -2.96
C ALA A 460 -32.90 14.95 -3.86
N ILE A 461 -31.83 15.20 -4.63
CA ILE A 461 -31.76 16.31 -5.58
C ILE A 461 -32.67 16.02 -6.79
N PRO A 462 -33.59 16.92 -7.19
CA PRO A 462 -34.41 16.71 -8.39
C PRO A 462 -33.57 16.72 -9.66
N VAL A 463 -33.93 15.88 -10.63
CA VAL A 463 -33.33 15.91 -11.98
C VAL A 463 -33.67 17.24 -12.67
N PRO A 464 -32.68 17.97 -13.24
CA PRO A 464 -32.95 19.18 -14.02
C PRO A 464 -33.98 18.93 -15.12
N GLY A 465 -35.06 19.73 -15.14
CA GLY A 465 -36.12 19.61 -16.14
C GLY A 465 -37.12 18.46 -15.93
N ASN A 466 -36.92 17.57 -14.95
CA ASN A 466 -37.86 16.49 -14.64
C ASN A 466 -37.99 16.25 -13.12
N PRO A 467 -39.00 16.85 -12.45
CA PRO A 467 -39.17 16.78 -11.01
C PRO A 467 -39.67 15.42 -10.49
N ASP A 468 -40.14 14.53 -11.37
CA ASP A 468 -40.64 13.19 -10.99
C ASP A 468 -39.48 12.22 -10.72
N HIS A 469 -38.26 12.59 -11.14
CA HIS A 469 -37.03 11.86 -10.91
C HIS A 469 -36.08 12.64 -10.01
N CYS A 470 -35.34 11.88 -9.20
CA CYS A 470 -34.26 12.39 -8.38
C CYS A 470 -32.92 11.84 -8.86
N VAL A 471 -31.88 12.67 -8.80
CA VAL A 471 -30.50 12.29 -9.06
C VAL A 471 -30.11 11.19 -8.07
N TYR A 472 -29.49 10.14 -8.58
CA TYR A 472 -29.08 9.00 -7.79
C TYR A 472 -27.80 9.29 -7.01
N VAL A 473 -27.66 8.61 -5.87
CA VAL A 473 -26.69 8.94 -4.83
C VAL A 473 -25.25 8.99 -5.33
N TRP A 474 -24.83 8.15 -6.29
CA TRP A 474 -23.45 8.18 -6.75
C TRP A 474 -23.08 9.43 -7.56
N LEU A 475 -24.00 9.96 -8.37
CA LEU A 475 -23.73 11.20 -9.12
C LEU A 475 -23.83 12.43 -8.22
N ASP A 476 -24.72 12.39 -7.23
CA ASP A 476 -24.80 13.38 -6.15
C ASP A 476 -23.50 13.37 -5.31
N ALA A 477 -23.25 12.25 -4.63
CA ALA A 477 -22.16 12.08 -3.70
C ALA A 477 -20.80 12.30 -4.35
N LEU A 478 -20.46 11.70 -5.49
CA LEU A 478 -19.14 11.87 -6.11
C LEU A 478 -18.87 13.34 -6.54
N THR A 479 -19.91 14.11 -6.82
CA THR A 479 -19.80 15.53 -7.20
C THR A 479 -19.38 16.42 -6.03
N ASN A 480 -19.40 15.92 -4.79
CA ASN A 480 -18.90 16.66 -3.63
C ASN A 480 -17.44 17.10 -3.84
N TYR A 481 -16.62 16.27 -4.51
CA TYR A 481 -15.22 16.57 -4.76
C TYR A 481 -15.04 17.76 -5.70
N LEU A 482 -15.86 17.83 -6.75
CA LEU A 482 -15.91 18.97 -7.65
C LEU A 482 -16.42 20.22 -6.92
N THR A 483 -17.45 20.08 -6.08
CA THR A 483 -18.00 21.19 -5.31
C THR A 483 -16.97 21.76 -4.34
N GLY A 484 -16.34 20.94 -3.50
CA GLY A 484 -15.31 21.38 -2.55
C GLY A 484 -14.11 22.05 -3.22
N SER A 485 -13.78 21.63 -4.45
CA SER A 485 -12.73 22.28 -5.23
C SER A 485 -13.07 23.70 -5.71
N ARG A 486 -14.36 24.07 -5.70
CA ARG A 486 -14.91 25.37 -6.17
C ARG A 486 -15.42 26.27 -5.03
N LEU A 487 -15.33 25.85 -3.77
CA LEU A 487 -15.81 26.65 -2.65
C LEU A 487 -14.72 27.54 -2.04
N ARG A 488 -14.95 28.85 -1.97
CA ARG A 488 -14.19 29.75 -1.08
C ARG A 488 -14.71 29.56 0.34
N VAL A 489 -13.78 29.33 1.26
CA VAL A 489 -14.05 29.08 2.69
C VAL A 489 -13.37 30.17 3.49
N ASP A 490 -14.07 30.74 4.47
CA ASP A 490 -13.50 31.73 5.39
C ASP A 490 -12.70 31.08 6.54
N GLU A 491 -12.10 31.91 7.40
CA GLU A 491 -11.31 31.46 8.56
C GLU A 491 -12.12 30.64 9.56
N SER A 492 -13.46 30.73 9.57
CA SER A 492 -14.33 29.94 10.44
C SER A 492 -14.64 28.55 9.88
N GLY A 493 -14.14 28.23 8.67
CA GLY A 493 -14.45 26.99 7.97
C GLY A 493 -15.81 27.01 7.27
N LYS A 494 -16.43 28.18 7.09
CA LYS A 494 -17.73 28.34 6.43
C LYS A 494 -17.54 28.70 4.96
N GLU A 495 -18.33 28.08 4.09
CA GLU A 495 -18.38 28.48 2.69
C GLU A 495 -18.98 29.90 2.51
N VAL A 496 -18.37 30.69 1.64
CA VAL A 496 -18.78 32.08 1.37
C VAL A 496 -19.20 32.27 -0.08
N SER A 497 -18.56 31.54 -1.01
CA SER A 497 -18.93 31.61 -2.43
C SER A 497 -18.55 30.34 -3.18
N LEU A 498 -19.32 30.03 -4.21
CA LEU A 498 -19.00 29.03 -5.23
C LEU A 498 -18.41 29.76 -6.44
N VAL A 499 -17.20 29.37 -6.90
CA VAL A 499 -16.63 29.89 -8.14
C VAL A 499 -17.14 29.11 -9.34
N ASP A 500 -17.20 29.77 -10.51
CA ASP A 500 -17.70 29.14 -11.74
C ASP A 500 -16.68 28.14 -12.31
N ASP A 501 -15.40 28.52 -12.35
CA ASP A 501 -14.30 27.67 -12.85
C ASP A 501 -13.46 27.11 -11.69
N PHE A 502 -13.24 25.80 -11.69
CA PHE A 502 -12.40 25.12 -10.71
C PHE A 502 -10.93 25.55 -10.77
N ASN A 503 -10.46 26.08 -11.92
CA ASN A 503 -9.08 26.56 -12.06
C ASN A 503 -8.79 27.76 -11.14
N GLU A 504 -9.80 28.56 -10.79
CA GLU A 504 -9.64 29.77 -9.97
C GLU A 504 -9.07 29.47 -8.57
N LEU A 505 -9.39 28.30 -8.01
CA LEU A 505 -8.91 27.89 -6.69
C LEU A 505 -7.72 26.93 -6.76
N GLU A 506 -7.29 26.54 -7.97
CA GLU A 506 -6.13 25.69 -8.23
C GLU A 506 -6.16 24.32 -7.49
N ARG A 507 -7.36 23.81 -7.18
CA ARG A 507 -7.54 22.56 -6.41
C ARG A 507 -7.83 21.35 -7.30
N PHE A 508 -8.75 21.47 -8.25
CA PHE A 508 -9.21 20.33 -9.05
C PHE A 508 -8.20 20.00 -10.15
N PRO A 509 -7.97 18.70 -10.46
CA PRO A 509 -8.53 17.51 -9.82
C PRO A 509 -7.80 17.15 -8.52
N ALA A 510 -8.39 16.26 -7.71
CA ALA A 510 -7.75 15.77 -6.50
C ALA A 510 -6.41 15.07 -6.81
N ASP A 511 -5.41 15.37 -5.99
CA ASP A 511 -4.12 14.70 -6.01
C ASP A 511 -4.25 13.30 -5.38
N VAL A 512 -5.04 13.18 -4.31
CA VAL A 512 -5.36 11.90 -3.66
C VAL A 512 -6.83 11.85 -3.22
N HIS A 513 -7.56 10.83 -3.67
CA HIS A 513 -8.82 10.39 -3.06
C HIS A 513 -8.56 9.20 -2.13
N VAL A 514 -8.79 9.38 -0.83
CA VAL A 514 -8.74 8.30 0.16
C VAL A 514 -10.10 7.65 0.26
N ILE A 515 -10.16 6.33 0.14
CA ILE A 515 -11.42 5.57 0.21
C ILE A 515 -11.27 4.21 0.90
N GLY A 516 -12.39 3.69 1.41
CA GLY A 516 -12.52 2.29 1.78
C GLY A 516 -12.65 1.38 0.55
N LYS A 517 -12.29 0.11 0.71
CA LYS A 517 -12.34 -0.89 -0.37
C LYS A 517 -13.70 -1.08 -1.02
N ASP A 518 -14.74 -0.94 -0.22
CA ASP A 518 -16.14 -1.12 -0.58
C ASP A 518 -16.64 -0.15 -1.65
N ILE A 519 -16.03 1.04 -1.72
CA ILE A 519 -16.44 2.10 -2.64
C ILE A 519 -15.48 2.29 -3.82
N LEU A 520 -14.56 1.35 -4.05
CA LEU A 520 -13.56 1.42 -5.11
C LEU A 520 -14.18 1.49 -6.51
N LYS A 521 -15.21 0.69 -6.81
CA LYS A 521 -15.86 0.69 -8.13
C LYS A 521 -16.43 2.08 -8.49
N PHE A 522 -17.01 2.78 -7.51
CA PHE A 522 -17.60 4.09 -7.72
C PHE A 522 -16.53 5.14 -8.06
N HIS A 523 -15.40 5.11 -7.36
CA HIS A 523 -14.33 6.10 -7.53
C HIS A 523 -13.40 5.81 -8.70
N ALA A 524 -13.17 4.53 -9.01
CA ALA A 524 -12.24 4.13 -10.05
C ALA A 524 -12.90 3.89 -11.41
N ILE A 525 -14.22 3.67 -11.47
CA ILE A 525 -14.95 3.42 -12.73
C ILE A 525 -15.96 4.53 -13.01
N TYR A 526 -16.90 4.77 -12.10
CA TYR A 526 -18.02 5.69 -12.39
C TYR A 526 -17.55 7.14 -12.40
N TRP A 527 -16.80 7.54 -11.37
CA TRP A 527 -16.28 8.90 -11.25
C TRP A 527 -15.46 9.34 -12.47
N PRO A 528 -14.40 8.63 -12.89
CA PRO A 528 -13.66 9.03 -14.08
C PRO A 528 -14.49 8.99 -15.36
N ALA A 529 -15.50 8.12 -15.47
CA ALA A 529 -16.40 8.14 -16.62
C ALA A 529 -17.26 9.42 -16.66
N PHE A 530 -17.81 9.85 -15.52
CA PHE A 530 -18.53 11.12 -15.42
C PHE A 530 -17.62 12.31 -15.77
N LEU A 531 -16.39 12.33 -15.25
CA LEU A 531 -15.42 13.38 -15.56
C LEU A 531 -15.03 13.41 -17.05
N LEU A 532 -14.78 12.24 -17.66
CA LEU A 532 -14.50 12.13 -19.08
C LEU A 532 -15.65 12.64 -19.96
N SER A 533 -16.90 12.31 -19.59
CA SER A 533 -18.09 12.81 -20.28
C SER A 533 -18.19 14.34 -20.19
N ALA A 534 -17.96 14.89 -19.00
CA ALA A 534 -17.98 16.34 -18.74
C ALA A 534 -16.75 17.10 -19.28
N GLY A 535 -15.73 16.40 -19.80
CA GLY A 535 -14.48 17.01 -20.26
C GLY A 535 -13.62 17.59 -19.11
N LEU A 536 -13.72 17.02 -17.91
CA LEU A 536 -13.00 17.44 -16.71
C LEU A 536 -11.73 16.61 -16.48
N PRO A 537 -10.69 17.17 -15.83
CA PRO A 537 -9.46 16.43 -15.55
C PRO A 537 -9.69 15.33 -14.50
N LEU A 538 -8.97 14.21 -14.63
CA LEU A 538 -9.09 13.04 -13.76
C LEU A 538 -8.21 13.14 -12.49
N PRO A 539 -8.60 12.50 -11.38
CA PRO A 539 -7.80 12.47 -10.16
C PRO A 539 -6.42 11.83 -10.41
N LYS A 540 -5.41 12.26 -9.65
CA LYS A 540 -4.04 11.72 -9.83
C LYS A 540 -3.88 10.35 -9.19
N LYS A 541 -4.42 10.16 -7.98
CA LYS A 541 -4.39 8.88 -7.24
C LYS A 541 -5.70 8.62 -6.50
N ILE A 542 -6.08 7.35 -6.47
CA ILE A 542 -7.15 6.80 -5.64
C ILE A 542 -6.52 5.75 -4.73
N VAL A 543 -6.57 5.96 -3.42
CA VAL A 543 -6.01 5.03 -2.44
C VAL A 543 -7.12 4.32 -1.67
N ALA A 544 -7.20 3.00 -1.83
CA ALA A 544 -8.26 2.15 -1.29
C ALA A 544 -7.73 1.24 -0.18
N HIS A 545 -8.10 1.52 1.07
CA HIS A 545 -7.64 0.77 2.23
C HIS A 545 -8.58 -0.39 2.64
N GLY A 546 -8.10 -1.29 3.50
CA GLY A 546 -8.88 -2.37 4.10
C GLY A 546 -9.84 -1.92 5.21
N TRP A 547 -10.49 -2.89 5.83
CA TRP A 547 -11.39 -2.69 6.96
C TRP A 547 -10.75 -3.08 8.28
N TRP A 548 -11.16 -2.40 9.36
CA TRP A 548 -10.72 -2.73 10.71
C TRP A 548 -11.59 -3.82 11.36
N THR A 549 -10.91 -4.74 12.04
CA THR A 549 -11.47 -5.70 12.99
C THR A 549 -10.98 -5.39 14.39
N LYS A 550 -11.64 -5.94 15.41
CA LYS A 550 -11.18 -5.86 16.81
C LYS A 550 -11.18 -7.26 17.41
N ASP A 551 -10.05 -7.65 18.00
CA ASP A 551 -9.81 -8.98 18.55
C ASP A 551 -10.11 -10.12 17.55
N ARG A 552 -9.77 -9.88 16.28
CA ARG A 552 -10.02 -10.75 15.11
C ARG A 552 -11.49 -11.04 14.85
N LYS A 553 -12.38 -10.17 15.32
CA LYS A 553 -13.83 -10.24 15.13
C LYS A 553 -14.32 -8.96 14.44
N LYS A 554 -15.43 -9.10 13.70
CA LYS A 554 -16.12 -7.96 13.09
C LYS A 554 -16.50 -6.95 14.17
N ILE A 555 -16.23 -5.67 13.92
CA ILE A 555 -16.67 -4.58 14.78
C ILE A 555 -18.17 -4.38 14.56
N SER A 556 -18.96 -4.53 15.61
CA SER A 556 -20.41 -4.39 15.53
C SER A 556 -21.02 -4.12 16.90
N LYS A 557 -21.90 -3.12 16.97
CA LYS A 557 -22.71 -2.84 18.15
C LYS A 557 -23.63 -4.01 18.51
N SER A 558 -24.24 -4.68 17.53
CA SER A 558 -25.16 -5.80 17.79
C SER A 558 -24.47 -7.07 18.28
N LEU A 559 -23.18 -7.24 18.00
CA LEU A 559 -22.37 -8.38 18.45
C LEU A 559 -21.61 -8.08 19.75
N GLY A 560 -21.83 -6.91 20.36
CA GLY A 560 -21.11 -6.46 21.56
C GLY A 560 -19.63 -6.15 21.35
N ASN A 561 -19.12 -6.19 20.11
CA ASN A 561 -17.73 -5.89 19.79
C ASN A 561 -17.59 -4.44 19.28
N VAL A 562 -17.73 -3.49 20.19
CA VAL A 562 -17.63 -2.05 19.90
C VAL A 562 -16.16 -1.61 19.93
N PHE A 563 -15.81 -0.72 19.00
CA PHE A 563 -14.56 0.02 19.00
C PHE A 563 -14.89 1.52 18.85
N ASP A 564 -14.88 2.24 19.96
CA ASP A 564 -14.99 3.69 19.97
C ASP A 564 -13.58 4.31 19.92
N PRO A 565 -13.22 5.01 18.83
CA PRO A 565 -11.89 5.60 18.70
C PRO A 565 -11.66 6.76 19.68
N VAL A 566 -12.70 7.49 20.11
CA VAL A 566 -12.54 8.59 21.07
C VAL A 566 -12.21 8.02 22.45
N GLU A 567 -12.94 6.99 22.89
CA GLU A 567 -12.68 6.31 24.16
C GLU A 567 -11.22 5.80 24.21
N LYS A 568 -10.76 5.12 23.15
CA LYS A 568 -9.38 4.61 23.10
C LYS A 568 -8.32 5.70 22.98
N ALA A 569 -8.66 6.84 22.37
CA ALA A 569 -7.78 8.00 22.33
C ALA A 569 -7.65 8.68 23.70
N GLU A 570 -8.72 8.73 24.50
CA GLU A 570 -8.67 9.23 25.88
C GLU A 570 -7.88 8.29 26.79
N GLU A 571 -8.05 6.97 26.61
CA GLU A 571 -7.34 5.94 27.39
C GLU A 571 -5.83 5.94 27.10
N PHE A 572 -5.43 5.91 25.83
CA PHE A 572 -4.03 5.69 25.44
C PHE A 572 -3.31 6.93 24.89
N GLY A 573 -4.04 8.00 24.60
CA GLY A 573 -3.55 9.23 23.97
C GLY A 573 -3.85 9.29 22.47
N TYR A 574 -4.38 10.43 22.02
CA TYR A 574 -4.78 10.68 20.63
C TYR A 574 -3.67 10.35 19.61
N ASP A 575 -2.49 10.96 19.75
CA ASP A 575 -1.36 10.72 18.85
C ASP A 575 -0.89 9.25 18.87
N ALA A 576 -0.98 8.58 20.03
CA ALA A 576 -0.61 7.17 20.14
C ALA A 576 -1.60 6.24 19.42
N LEU A 577 -2.90 6.53 19.49
CA LEU A 577 -3.91 5.81 18.72
C LEU A 577 -3.74 6.05 17.22
N LYS A 578 -3.53 7.30 16.78
CA LYS A 578 -3.27 7.65 15.38
C LYS A 578 -2.06 6.88 14.85
N TYR A 579 -0.96 6.88 15.60
CA TYR A 579 0.23 6.10 15.30
C TYR A 579 -0.09 4.61 15.14
N PHE A 580 -0.80 4.01 16.10
CA PHE A 580 -1.15 2.59 16.04
C PHE A 580 -1.92 2.24 14.76
N LEU A 581 -2.96 3.02 14.44
CA LEU A 581 -3.79 2.77 13.26
C LEU A 581 -2.99 2.85 11.95
N LEU A 582 -2.06 3.80 11.84
CA LEU A 582 -1.25 4.00 10.62
C LEU A 582 -0.05 3.05 10.55
N ARG A 583 0.41 2.51 11.68
CA ARG A 583 1.59 1.65 11.79
C ARG A 583 1.27 0.17 11.74
N GLU A 584 0.15 -0.26 12.33
CA GLU A 584 -0.21 -1.68 12.46
C GLU A 584 -0.60 -2.29 11.12
N SER A 585 -1.35 -1.56 10.29
CA SER A 585 -1.92 -2.07 9.05
C SER A 585 -1.54 -1.19 7.85
N GLY A 586 -1.05 -1.82 6.78
CA GLY A 586 -0.94 -1.18 5.48
C GLY A 586 -2.28 -1.22 4.73
N PHE A 587 -2.44 -0.43 3.66
CA PHE A 587 -3.72 -0.33 2.95
C PHE A 587 -4.17 -1.62 2.26
N SER A 588 -3.26 -2.55 2.02
CA SER A 588 -3.55 -3.86 1.42
C SER A 588 -4.26 -4.82 2.38
N ASP A 589 -4.10 -4.62 3.68
CA ASP A 589 -4.55 -5.55 4.71
C ASP A 589 -5.84 -5.06 5.38
N ASP A 590 -6.63 -5.99 5.89
CA ASP A 590 -7.66 -5.68 6.89
C ASP A 590 -6.98 -5.66 8.27
N GLY A 591 -6.91 -4.48 8.89
CA GLY A 591 -6.26 -4.27 10.18
C GLY A 591 -7.02 -4.91 11.35
N ASP A 592 -6.29 -5.25 12.41
CA ASP A 592 -6.88 -5.76 13.66
C ASP A 592 -6.42 -4.91 14.84
N TYR A 593 -7.39 -4.38 15.58
CA TYR A 593 -7.14 -3.68 16.83
C TYR A 593 -7.22 -4.66 18.01
N SER A 594 -6.25 -4.57 18.93
CA SER A 594 -6.37 -5.12 20.28
C SER A 594 -5.61 -4.21 21.25
N ASP A 595 -6.12 -4.06 22.47
CA ASP A 595 -5.45 -3.24 23.51
C ASP A 595 -4.03 -3.78 23.78
N LYS A 596 -3.83 -5.10 23.68
CA LYS A 596 -2.52 -5.74 23.79
C LYS A 596 -1.52 -5.21 22.76
N ASN A 597 -1.90 -5.19 21.48
CA ASN A 597 -1.00 -4.72 20.42
C ASN A 597 -0.82 -3.20 20.49
N MET A 598 -1.86 -2.46 20.86
CA MET A 598 -1.78 -1.03 21.11
C MET A 598 -0.70 -0.73 22.17
N ILE A 599 -0.81 -1.35 23.35
CA ILE A 599 0.13 -1.17 24.46
C ILE A 599 1.54 -1.60 24.05
N ALA A 600 1.69 -2.69 23.29
CA ALA A 600 2.99 -3.14 22.82
C ALA A 600 3.68 -2.08 21.94
N ARG A 601 2.97 -1.46 21.01
CA ARG A 601 3.53 -0.39 20.16
C ARG A 601 3.77 0.90 20.93
N LEU A 602 2.84 1.30 21.79
CA LEU A 602 3.03 2.47 22.67
C LEU A 602 4.29 2.31 23.52
N ASN A 603 4.46 1.16 24.16
CA ASN A 603 5.61 0.92 25.04
C ASN A 603 6.92 0.77 24.26
N GLY A 604 6.96 -0.11 23.25
CA GLY A 604 8.20 -0.48 22.56
C GLY A 604 8.68 0.53 21.53
N GLU A 605 7.77 1.20 20.82
CA GLU A 605 8.11 2.14 19.77
C GLU A 605 8.05 3.58 20.29
N LEU A 606 6.87 4.04 20.74
CA LEU A 606 6.71 5.45 21.14
C LEU A 606 7.47 5.80 22.43
N ALA A 607 7.39 4.98 23.48
CA ALA A 607 8.09 5.24 24.73
C ALA A 607 9.57 4.82 24.68
N ASP A 608 9.86 3.56 24.34
CA ASP A 608 11.23 3.02 24.42
C ASP A 608 12.18 3.47 23.31
N THR A 609 11.67 3.74 22.11
CA THR A 609 12.52 4.17 20.99
C THR A 609 12.54 5.70 20.89
N LEU A 610 11.39 6.34 20.69
CA LEU A 610 11.32 7.79 20.50
C LEU A 610 11.44 8.56 21.83
N GLY A 611 10.57 8.27 22.80
CA GLY A 611 10.50 8.98 24.07
C GLY A 611 11.81 8.91 24.86
N ASN A 612 12.38 7.72 25.03
CA ASN A 612 13.67 7.53 25.70
C ASN A 612 14.80 8.29 25.00
N LEU A 613 14.82 8.34 23.68
CA LEU A 613 15.86 9.06 22.94
C LEU A 613 15.77 10.57 23.16
N VAL A 614 14.55 11.13 23.10
CA VAL A 614 14.28 12.55 23.40
C VAL A 614 14.72 12.89 24.83
N MET A 615 14.32 12.09 25.82
CA MET A 615 14.70 12.32 27.22
C MET A 615 16.22 12.21 27.45
N ARG A 616 16.93 11.36 26.70
CA ARG A 616 18.39 11.24 26.80
C ARG A 616 19.11 12.47 26.28
N CYS A 617 18.73 12.99 25.11
CA CYS A 617 19.42 14.14 24.50
C CYS A 617 19.07 15.49 25.16
N THR A 618 17.97 15.58 25.89
CA THR A 618 17.57 16.78 26.66
C THR A 618 17.91 16.71 28.15
N SER A 619 18.32 15.54 28.66
CA SER A 619 18.65 15.37 30.07
C SER A 619 19.80 16.27 30.52
N ALA A 620 19.60 17.00 31.62
CA ALA A 620 20.64 17.82 32.26
C ALA A 620 21.87 17.01 32.71
N LYS A 621 21.76 15.67 32.82
CA LYS A 621 22.91 14.80 33.14
C LYS A 621 23.84 14.55 31.95
N ILE A 622 23.34 14.70 30.72
CA ILE A 622 24.10 14.49 29.49
C ILE A 622 24.33 15.83 28.80
N ASN A 623 23.26 16.59 28.54
CA ASN A 623 23.32 17.94 28.00
C ASN A 623 23.43 18.98 29.14
N VAL A 624 24.61 19.04 29.75
CA VAL A 624 24.87 19.86 30.96
C VAL A 624 24.67 21.36 30.74
N ASN A 625 24.79 21.84 29.50
CA ASN A 625 24.61 23.24 29.13
C ASN A 625 23.18 23.57 28.70
N GLY A 626 22.32 22.56 28.49
CA GLY A 626 20.96 22.77 27.98
C GLY A 626 20.93 23.49 26.63
N GLU A 627 21.81 23.11 25.71
CA GLU A 627 21.94 23.74 24.39
C GLU A 627 22.31 22.73 23.29
N TRP A 628 22.22 23.16 22.04
CA TRP A 628 22.76 22.45 20.88
C TRP A 628 24.27 22.71 20.79
N PRO A 629 25.13 21.71 21.04
CA PRO A 629 26.58 21.95 21.04
C PRO A 629 27.14 22.09 19.62
N SER A 630 28.27 22.79 19.47
CA SER A 630 29.01 22.77 18.21
C SER A 630 29.75 21.43 18.08
N PRO A 631 29.56 20.64 17.01
CA PRO A 631 30.27 19.38 16.83
C PRO A 631 31.77 19.60 16.62
N ALA A 632 32.58 18.60 16.99
CA ALA A 632 33.98 18.50 16.58
C ALA A 632 34.10 17.67 15.27
N ALA A 633 35.28 17.14 14.97
CA ALA A 633 35.46 16.27 13.79
C ALA A 633 34.59 15.01 13.87
N TYR A 634 34.07 14.58 12.71
CA TYR A 634 33.27 13.37 12.58
C TYR A 634 34.14 12.13 12.35
N THR A 635 33.75 11.01 12.94
CA THR A 635 34.30 9.68 12.65
C THR A 635 33.52 9.02 11.50
N GLU A 636 34.02 7.91 10.95
CA GLU A 636 33.27 7.12 9.96
C GLU A 636 31.92 6.63 10.50
N GLU A 637 31.86 6.26 11.78
CA GLU A 637 30.61 5.86 12.43
C GLU A 637 29.62 7.01 12.52
N ASP A 638 30.08 8.24 12.82
CA ASP A 638 29.26 9.44 12.78
C ASP A 638 28.71 9.71 11.39
N GLU A 639 29.59 9.66 10.38
CA GLU A 639 29.23 9.91 8.98
C GLU A 639 28.20 8.91 8.47
N SER A 640 28.31 7.63 8.88
CA SER A 640 27.33 6.61 8.54
C SER A 640 25.92 6.93 9.07
N LEU A 641 25.82 7.43 10.31
CA LEU A 641 24.56 7.83 10.91
C LEU A 641 24.03 9.13 10.28
N ILE A 642 24.90 10.11 10.04
CA ILE A 642 24.56 11.36 9.35
C ILE A 642 23.99 11.05 7.96
N GLN A 643 24.55 10.07 7.25
CA GLN A 643 24.06 9.67 5.93
C GLN A 643 22.63 9.11 6.01
N LEU A 644 22.33 8.24 6.99
CA LEU A 644 20.97 7.75 7.22
C LEU A 644 19.99 8.90 7.50
N ILE A 645 20.40 9.90 8.27
CA ILE A 645 19.58 11.09 8.57
C ILE A 645 19.36 11.92 7.30
N LYS A 646 20.37 12.08 6.44
CA LYS A 646 20.27 12.82 5.16
C LYS A 646 19.41 12.12 4.11
N ASP A 647 19.42 10.78 4.07
CA ASP A 647 18.66 9.99 3.11
C ASP A 647 17.18 9.81 3.52
N LEU A 648 16.88 9.97 4.81
CA LEU A 648 15.55 9.76 5.36
C LEU A 648 14.47 10.67 4.74
N PRO A 649 14.66 11.99 4.57
CA PRO A 649 13.63 12.86 4.00
C PRO A 649 13.16 12.43 2.61
N GLY A 650 14.08 12.06 1.71
CA GLY A 650 13.71 11.61 0.38
C GLY A 650 12.96 10.28 0.42
N THR A 651 13.40 9.36 1.28
CA THR A 651 12.72 8.07 1.48
C THR A 651 11.31 8.24 2.03
N ALA A 652 11.14 9.09 3.04
CA ALA A 652 9.83 9.40 3.61
C ALA A 652 8.93 10.12 2.60
N ASP A 653 9.44 11.12 1.86
CA ASP A 653 8.70 11.83 0.81
C ASP A 653 8.17 10.87 -0.26
N HIS A 654 9.01 9.95 -0.73
CA HIS A 654 8.57 8.91 -1.66
C HIS A 654 7.39 8.09 -1.11
N TYR A 655 7.48 7.63 0.13
CA TYR A 655 6.40 6.85 0.74
C TYR A 655 5.13 7.67 0.99
N TYR A 656 5.23 8.93 1.42
CA TYR A 656 4.07 9.81 1.55
C TYR A 656 3.37 10.10 0.22
N LEU A 657 4.09 10.09 -0.91
CA LEU A 657 3.54 10.32 -2.25
C LEU A 657 2.95 9.07 -2.92
N ILE A 658 3.33 7.86 -2.47
CA ILE A 658 2.62 6.60 -2.75
C ILE A 658 1.32 6.47 -1.93
N PRO A 659 1.03 7.46 -1.08
CA PRO A 659 0.71 7.36 0.36
C PRO A 659 0.91 6.03 1.13
N ASP A 660 2.03 5.32 1.02
CA ASP A 660 2.33 4.22 1.95
C ASP A 660 2.81 4.74 3.32
N ILE A 661 1.87 5.25 4.12
CA ILE A 661 2.14 5.89 5.42
C ILE A 661 2.80 4.90 6.39
N GLN A 662 2.45 3.61 6.32
CA GLN A 662 3.06 2.58 7.15
C GLN A 662 4.57 2.48 6.87
N LYS A 663 4.98 2.43 5.60
CA LYS A 663 6.39 2.41 5.22
C LYS A 663 7.12 3.71 5.57
N ALA A 664 6.46 4.87 5.44
CA ALA A 664 7.03 6.14 5.89
C ALA A 664 7.36 6.11 7.40
N ILE A 665 6.43 5.61 8.24
CA ILE A 665 6.66 5.46 9.68
C ILE A 665 7.80 4.46 9.94
N ILE A 666 7.80 3.30 9.26
CA ILE A 666 8.86 2.28 9.44
C ILE A 666 10.23 2.87 9.13
N ALA A 667 10.39 3.60 8.02
CA ALA A 667 11.65 4.21 7.62
C ALA A 667 12.15 5.23 8.66
N VAL A 668 11.26 6.06 9.21
CA VAL A 668 11.63 6.98 10.29
C VAL A 668 12.06 6.23 11.56
N PHE A 669 11.33 5.16 11.92
CA PHE A 669 11.65 4.35 13.09
C PHE A 669 12.91 3.50 12.94
N ASP A 670 13.30 3.11 11.72
CA ASP A 670 14.59 2.49 11.45
C ASP A 670 15.74 3.44 11.80
N VAL A 671 15.65 4.71 11.39
CA VAL A 671 16.65 5.72 11.74
C VAL A 671 16.64 6.03 13.25
N LEU A 672 15.47 6.13 13.88
CA LEU A 672 15.39 6.28 15.35
C LEU A 672 16.07 5.13 16.10
N ARG A 673 15.95 3.89 15.62
CA ARG A 673 16.67 2.73 16.19
C ARG A 673 18.17 2.84 15.98
N ALA A 674 18.62 3.26 14.80
CA ALA A 674 20.04 3.49 14.51
C ALA A 674 20.64 4.58 15.43
N ILE A 675 19.92 5.68 15.66
CA ILE A 675 20.36 6.72 16.60
C ILE A 675 20.43 6.16 18.03
N ASN A 676 19.46 5.36 18.47
CA ASN A 676 19.51 4.72 19.80
C ASN A 676 20.71 3.76 19.96
N ALA A 677 21.04 3.00 18.91
CA ALA A 677 22.22 2.14 18.89
C ALA A 677 23.51 2.96 19.01
N TYR A 678 23.65 4.00 18.19
CA TYR A 678 24.78 4.93 18.24
C TYR A 678 24.95 5.60 19.61
N VAL A 679 23.85 6.10 20.22
CA VAL A 679 23.89 6.66 21.58
C VAL A 679 24.33 5.62 22.61
N THR A 680 23.97 4.35 22.42
CA THR A 680 24.39 3.27 23.31
C THR A 680 25.87 2.96 23.16
N ASP A 681 26.37 2.87 21.93
CA ASP A 681 27.77 2.58 21.61
C ASP A 681 28.71 3.70 22.06
N MET A 682 28.30 4.96 21.86
CA MET A 682 29.07 6.14 22.29
C MET A 682 29.01 6.40 23.80
N ALA A 683 28.03 5.83 24.50
CA ALA A 683 27.81 5.96 25.94
C ALA A 683 28.01 7.40 26.48
N PRO A 684 27.23 8.41 26.01
CA PRO A 684 27.49 9.82 26.27
C PRO A 684 27.48 10.20 27.75
N TRP A 685 26.79 9.43 28.61
CA TRP A 685 26.81 9.60 30.06
C TRP A 685 28.21 9.39 30.69
N LYS A 686 29.11 8.65 30.02
CA LYS A 686 30.53 8.56 30.42
C LYS A 686 31.33 9.74 29.85
N LEU A 687 31.06 10.12 28.60
CA LEU A 687 31.76 11.19 27.88
C LEU A 687 31.67 12.55 28.58
N VAL A 688 30.57 12.83 29.30
CA VAL A 688 30.43 14.02 30.16
C VAL A 688 31.65 14.26 31.07
N LYS A 689 32.30 13.19 31.54
CA LYS A 689 33.49 13.28 32.40
C LYS A 689 34.79 12.99 31.67
N THR A 690 34.77 12.09 30.68
CA THR A 690 35.99 11.57 30.05
C THR A 690 36.42 12.35 28.81
N ASP A 691 35.47 12.84 28.01
CA ASP A 691 35.75 13.52 26.75
C ASP A 691 34.60 14.47 26.37
N PRO A 692 34.59 15.70 26.91
CA PRO A 692 33.57 16.70 26.59
C PRO A 692 33.56 17.12 25.13
N GLU A 693 34.69 17.00 24.42
CA GLU A 693 34.77 17.33 23.00
C GLU A 693 34.03 16.29 22.15
N ARG A 694 34.27 14.99 22.39
CA ARG A 694 33.52 13.92 21.73
C ARG A 694 32.03 13.97 22.05
N LEU A 695 31.66 14.29 23.30
CA LEU A 695 30.27 14.46 23.71
C LEU A 695 29.54 15.49 22.83
N ARG A 696 30.17 16.62 22.50
CA ARG A 696 29.55 17.64 21.63
C ARG A 696 29.15 17.07 20.27
N THR A 697 30.02 16.30 19.63
CA THR A 697 29.73 15.66 18.34
C THR A 697 28.56 14.67 18.44
N VAL A 698 28.63 13.75 19.40
CA VAL A 698 27.60 12.73 19.63
C VAL A 698 26.24 13.36 19.90
N LEU A 699 26.21 14.39 20.74
CA LEU A 699 24.99 15.04 21.18
C LEU A 699 24.37 15.89 20.06
N TYR A 700 25.18 16.59 19.26
CA TYR A 700 24.70 17.34 18.08
C TYR A 700 24.04 16.41 17.04
N ILE A 701 24.69 15.31 16.68
CA ILE A 701 24.14 14.33 15.72
C ILE A 701 22.83 13.74 16.27
N THR A 702 22.79 13.42 17.56
CA THR A 702 21.58 12.87 18.21
C THR A 702 20.42 13.87 18.20
N LEU A 703 20.66 15.13 18.58
CA LEU A 703 19.63 16.18 18.57
C LEU A 703 19.11 16.43 17.15
N GLU A 704 20.00 16.49 16.16
CA GLU A 704 19.61 16.71 14.77
C GLU A 704 18.86 15.52 14.17
N GLY A 705 19.27 14.29 14.48
CA GLY A 705 18.55 13.08 14.10
C GLY A 705 17.15 13.03 14.72
N VAL A 706 17.01 13.38 16.00
CA VAL A 706 15.70 13.51 16.66
C VAL A 706 14.85 14.59 16.00
N ARG A 707 15.42 15.74 15.65
CA ARG A 707 14.69 16.82 14.96
C ARG A 707 14.15 16.37 13.61
N VAL A 708 14.98 15.80 12.73
CA VAL A 708 14.58 15.37 11.38
C VAL A 708 13.52 14.26 11.45
N THR A 709 13.74 13.24 12.29
CA THR A 709 12.77 12.15 12.47
C THR A 709 11.44 12.66 13.05
N THR A 710 11.48 13.59 14.00
CA THR A 710 10.28 14.23 14.56
C THR A 710 9.53 15.07 13.52
N LEU A 711 10.25 15.80 12.68
CA LEU A 711 9.68 16.61 11.60
C LEU A 711 8.88 15.75 10.63
N LEU A 712 9.45 14.62 10.22
CA LEU A 712 8.80 13.68 9.32
C LEU A 712 7.69 12.86 10.00
N LEU A 713 7.66 12.77 11.34
CA LEU A 713 6.56 12.18 12.11
C LEU A 713 5.48 13.18 12.52
N SER A 714 5.71 14.49 12.38
CA SER A 714 4.73 15.52 12.76
C SER A 714 3.35 15.38 12.10
N PRO A 715 3.19 14.81 10.88
CA PRO A 715 1.87 14.51 10.34
C PRO A 715 1.11 13.39 11.09
N ILE A 716 1.82 12.47 11.75
CA ILE A 716 1.27 11.34 12.51
C ILE A 716 1.09 11.67 13.99
N LEU A 717 2.06 12.40 14.55
CA LEU A 717 2.15 12.81 15.95
C LEU A 717 2.07 14.34 16.07
N PRO A 718 0.98 14.99 15.63
CA PRO A 718 0.93 16.45 15.49
C PRO A 718 1.06 17.19 16.83
N ARG A 719 0.61 16.62 17.95
CA ARG A 719 0.74 17.26 19.26
C ARG A 719 2.04 16.90 19.95
N LYS A 720 2.45 15.63 19.87
CA LYS A 720 3.70 15.17 20.49
C LYS A 720 4.94 15.69 19.77
N SER A 721 4.89 15.92 18.46
CA SER A 721 5.99 16.57 17.74
C SER A 721 6.24 18.00 18.21
N VAL A 722 5.19 18.79 18.49
CA VAL A 722 5.32 20.14 19.08
C VAL A 722 6.02 20.07 20.43
N VAL A 723 5.59 19.15 21.31
CA VAL A 723 6.25 18.95 22.62
C VAL A 723 7.72 18.59 22.46
N ILE A 724 8.06 17.68 21.53
CA ILE A 724 9.47 17.33 21.26
C ILE A 724 10.25 18.55 20.78
N PHE A 725 9.70 19.33 19.84
CA PHE A 725 10.36 20.53 19.35
C PHE A 725 10.54 21.60 20.43
N ASP A 726 9.57 21.75 21.33
CA ASP A 726 9.67 22.63 22.49
C ASP A 726 10.79 22.18 23.43
N MET A 727 10.86 20.88 23.75
CA MET A 727 11.96 20.32 24.56
C MET A 727 13.33 20.53 23.90
N LEU A 728 13.42 20.33 22.59
CA LEU A 728 14.66 20.58 21.83
C LEU A 728 14.94 22.07 21.62
N GLY A 729 14.00 22.96 21.92
CA GLY A 729 14.11 24.40 21.67
C GLY A 729 14.21 24.76 20.18
N VAL A 730 13.64 23.93 19.29
CA VAL A 730 13.65 24.17 17.85
C VAL A 730 12.76 25.38 17.55
N PRO A 731 13.28 26.46 16.93
CA PRO A 731 12.47 27.62 16.57
C PRO A 731 11.34 27.25 15.60
N GLU A 732 10.19 27.92 15.70
CA GLU A 732 9.01 27.66 14.86
C GLU A 732 9.31 27.64 13.34
N VAL A 733 10.21 28.51 12.88
CA VAL A 733 10.63 28.58 11.47
C VAL A 733 11.26 27.28 10.97
N HIS A 734 11.86 26.48 11.86
CA HIS A 734 12.52 25.21 11.54
C HIS A 734 11.63 23.96 11.74
N ARG A 735 10.35 24.15 12.12
CA ARG A 735 9.37 23.06 12.33
C ARG A 735 8.57 22.70 11.08
N LYS A 736 8.85 23.35 9.94
CA LYS A 736 8.21 23.13 8.63
C LYS A 736 9.14 23.60 7.51
N GLY A 737 8.81 23.31 6.26
CA GLY A 737 9.57 23.68 5.06
C GLY A 737 10.59 22.62 4.65
N ILE A 738 10.69 22.35 3.35
CA ILE A 738 11.64 21.39 2.78
C ILE A 738 13.10 21.73 3.09
N GLU A 739 13.41 23.02 3.22
CA GLU A 739 14.74 23.51 3.59
C GLU A 739 15.17 23.00 4.98
N ASN A 740 14.21 22.70 5.85
CA ASN A 740 14.46 22.17 7.18
C ASN A 740 14.51 20.65 7.21
N PHE A 741 14.33 19.97 6.08
CA PHE A 741 14.57 18.53 5.99
C PHE A 741 16.07 18.22 5.97
N GLU A 742 16.91 19.20 5.61
CA GLU A 742 18.35 19.06 5.55
C GLU A 742 18.97 18.91 6.94
N PHE A 743 20.04 18.10 7.02
CA PHE A 743 20.85 17.96 8.23
C PHE A 743 21.64 19.25 8.50
N GLY A 744 21.55 19.76 9.72
CA GLY A 744 22.23 20.96 10.20
C GLY A 744 21.41 22.24 10.07
N ALA A 745 20.08 22.15 9.96
CA ALA A 745 19.21 23.31 9.83
C ALA A 745 19.13 24.17 11.11
N VAL A 746 19.34 23.55 12.30
CA VAL A 746 19.35 24.26 13.58
C VAL A 746 20.80 24.57 13.98
N PRO A 747 21.16 25.84 14.21
CA PRO A 747 22.53 26.22 14.51
C PRO A 747 22.95 25.81 15.94
N PRO A 748 24.24 25.47 16.15
CA PRO A 748 24.82 25.37 17.48
C PRO A 748 24.60 26.64 18.32
N GLY A 749 24.46 26.47 19.63
CA GLY A 749 24.14 27.51 20.60
C GLY A 749 22.65 27.72 20.84
N THR A 750 21.77 27.06 20.07
CA THR A 750 20.32 27.05 20.31
C THR A 750 20.03 26.45 21.69
N ARG A 751 19.25 27.14 22.53
CA ARG A 751 18.90 26.67 23.88
C ARG A 751 17.78 25.65 23.82
N LEU A 752 17.84 24.62 24.67
CA LEU A 752 16.72 23.71 24.88
C LEU A 752 15.55 24.43 25.57
N GLY A 753 14.35 23.85 25.47
CA GLY A 753 13.20 24.30 26.24
C GLY A 753 13.39 24.09 27.75
N PRO A 754 12.60 24.77 28.58
CA PRO A 754 12.63 24.57 30.03
C PRO A 754 12.19 23.15 30.38
N ALA A 755 12.96 22.46 31.22
CA ALA A 755 12.60 21.14 31.72
C ALA A 755 11.50 21.24 32.80
N VAL A 756 10.49 20.38 32.71
CA VAL A 756 9.45 20.22 33.73
C VAL A 756 9.72 18.95 34.53
N GLU A 757 9.82 19.07 35.85
CA GLU A 757 10.18 17.95 36.71
C GLU A 757 9.18 16.79 36.59
N GLY A 758 9.67 15.60 36.26
CA GLY A 758 8.86 14.39 36.12
C GLY A 758 8.08 14.25 34.82
N GLU A 759 8.27 15.16 33.84
CA GLU A 759 7.59 15.06 32.55
C GLU A 759 8.04 13.83 31.75
N VAL A 760 7.08 13.17 31.12
CA VAL A 760 7.32 12.02 30.22
C VAL A 760 6.52 12.23 28.95
N LEU A 761 7.18 12.05 27.80
CA LEU A 761 6.54 12.23 26.51
C LEU A 761 5.45 11.18 26.25
N PHE A 762 5.76 9.91 26.51
CA PHE A 762 4.85 8.77 26.41
C PHE A 762 4.95 7.89 27.66
N SER A 763 3.90 7.86 28.47
CA SER A 763 3.84 7.02 29.65
C SER A 763 3.58 5.56 29.27
N LYS A 764 4.46 4.66 29.69
CA LYS A 764 4.24 3.22 29.51
C LYS A 764 2.97 2.75 30.22
N ARG A 765 2.29 1.78 29.63
CA ARG A 765 1.09 1.14 30.20
C ARG A 765 1.39 -0.31 30.61
N SER A 766 0.78 -0.75 31.70
CA SER A 766 0.91 -2.14 32.16
C SER A 766 0.22 -3.11 31.20
N THR A 767 0.85 -4.26 30.96
CA THR A 767 0.27 -5.38 30.20
C THR A 767 -0.73 -6.22 31.01
N GLU A 768 -0.89 -5.98 32.32
CA GLU A 768 -1.62 -6.88 33.22
C GLU A 768 -3.13 -6.59 33.37
N ASN A 769 -3.65 -5.45 32.91
CA ASN A 769 -5.05 -5.06 33.12
C ASN A 769 -6.04 -5.50 32.02
N THR A 770 -5.65 -6.31 31.04
CA THR A 770 -6.60 -6.78 29.99
C THR A 770 -7.45 -7.98 30.42
N LYS A 771 -7.74 -8.15 31.72
CA LYS A 771 -8.69 -9.16 32.23
C LYS A 771 -10.01 -8.49 32.64
N SER A 772 -11.05 -8.88 31.91
CA SER A 772 -12.49 -8.70 32.14
C SER A 772 -13.01 -7.28 32.34
N THR A 773 -13.64 -6.74 31.29
CA THR A 773 -15.07 -6.38 31.36
C THR A 773 -15.75 -6.81 30.07
#